data_AF-A0A2J6HY56-F1
#
_entry.id   AF-A0A2J6HY56-F1
#
_cell.length_a   1.000
_cell.length_b   1.000
_cell.length_c   1.000
_cell.angle_alpha   90.00
_cell.angle_beta   90.00
_cell.angle_gamma   90.00
#
_symmetry.space_group_name_H-M   'P 1'
#
loop_
_entity.id
_entity.type
_entity.pdbx_description
1 polymer ?
#
loop_
_entity_poly.entity_id
_entity_poly.type
_entity_poly.pdbx_seq_one_letter_code
_entity_poly.pdbx_strand_id
1 'polypeptide(L)'
;MKKFITLVLTILVASIVFAQQTGYYNGTDGKNGEELKTALNNIIKGHTPYSYFFSKEIFKLSDADPENPDNVIQVYTGFSHPNGDYGNGGLQLNREHVWAKSHGDFGDMPPMYGDVHNLKPSAASVNQDKSNLDFDNGGLPHDVATECYYTDSTWEARDEVKGDIARIIFYMATRYEGNDGEMDLEVVDHNHSYPLPQHGKLSTLLEWNEQDPPDAFERNRNNVIFQFQKNRNPFIDNPEFVQLIWGEASPSPITIDDIQIFPQIAVTGEPVNIKATITSITNRELTASIFWGLSFENLTNEIPMMAAGDEFSVDIPGQGEDVTVYYKIVATDGVYEHATVVYNYYVPKTFNGTIVSIYDIQGQQNDSPYVGQTVSTTGIVTGNFGSNYFIQAGYGEWNGLFIYESGRNPSVGDSVIITGEIDEYYGKTEMKNISDYYFISGNNTLPDPAVVQTGNVTEGYESVLVKVNNALCTDDNYQANFFMWTVNDGSGDLMIHNTAVFEYEPSQGEYYTVMGPMNYDFDEWKIELRFESDVTSGGDTDGPVLVEVTPVSGVNIRIVFNEDVEESSAENVLNYTINNGITVESASQHSFFKSQVNLTVSQMMGDYELNVQNIEDTFGNVMEPQTFSFSYVGIEELLLNGQMRVYPNPASDHVYISFDAIDDFNLEILITDITGKQIMRDTQRAFIGANNLSYDFNDFAKGMYLLNIISEKGSLNYKLIVK
;
A
#
# COMPACT_ATOMS: atom_id res chain seq x y z
N MET A 1 20.85 69.87 -10.33
CA MET A 1 22.08 69.05 -10.25
C MET A 1 22.09 68.25 -8.95
N LYS A 2 21.57 67.02 -8.96
CA LYS A 2 21.93 65.99 -7.97
C LYS A 2 21.95 64.64 -8.72
N LYS A 3 23.04 63.92 -8.55
CA LYS A 3 23.55 62.84 -9.40
C LYS A 3 22.75 61.55 -9.19
N PHE A 4 22.43 60.86 -10.27
CA PHE A 4 22.12 59.43 -10.28
C PHE A 4 23.37 58.66 -9.85
N ILE A 5 23.25 57.81 -8.84
CA ILE A 5 24.20 56.74 -8.54
C ILE A 5 23.43 55.45 -8.79
N THR A 6 23.71 54.82 -9.93
CA THR A 6 23.29 53.45 -10.23
C THR A 6 24.14 52.52 -9.38
N LEU A 7 23.55 51.91 -8.35
CA LEU A 7 24.16 50.79 -7.65
C LEU A 7 23.77 49.52 -8.41
N VAL A 8 24.69 49.03 -9.25
CA VAL A 8 24.61 47.67 -9.81
C VAL A 8 24.94 46.74 -8.64
N LEU A 9 23.91 46.15 -8.04
CA LEU A 9 24.06 45.07 -7.08
C LEU A 9 24.16 43.78 -7.89
N THR A 10 25.40 43.33 -8.14
CA THR A 10 25.66 41.96 -8.59
C THR A 10 25.27 41.05 -7.42
N ILE A 11 24.09 40.43 -7.51
CA ILE A 11 23.68 39.38 -6.59
C ILE A 11 24.48 38.14 -6.97
N LEU A 12 25.44 37.79 -6.12
CA LEU A 12 26.11 36.50 -6.14
C LEU A 12 25.12 35.51 -5.52
N VAL A 13 24.37 34.77 -6.34
CA VAL A 13 23.58 33.63 -5.87
C VAL A 13 24.61 32.59 -5.40
N ALA A 14 24.71 32.41 -4.08
CA ALA A 14 25.54 31.37 -3.51
C ALA A 14 24.81 30.03 -3.72
N SER A 15 25.27 29.27 -4.70
CA SER A 15 24.84 27.88 -4.89
C SER A 15 25.16 27.11 -3.61
N ILE A 16 24.14 26.66 -2.88
CA ILE A 16 24.36 25.74 -1.76
C ILE A 16 24.45 24.35 -2.39
N VAL A 17 25.66 23.83 -2.54
CA VAL A 17 25.89 22.46 -2.97
C VAL A 17 25.98 21.59 -1.71
N PHE A 18 25.29 20.45 -1.73
CA PHE A 18 25.13 19.57 -0.58
C PHE A 18 25.84 18.24 -0.82
N ALA A 19 26.45 17.71 0.23
CA ALA A 19 27.14 16.44 0.18
C ALA A 19 26.21 15.27 0.48
N GLN A 20 26.60 14.10 0.00
CA GLN A 20 25.85 12.86 0.17
C GLN A 20 26.19 12.15 1.49
N GLN A 21 25.27 11.35 2.03
CA GLN A 21 25.61 10.39 3.07
C GLN A 21 26.59 9.34 2.55
N THR A 22 27.63 9.04 3.34
CA THR A 22 28.61 8.00 3.02
C THR A 22 27.95 6.67 2.67
N GLY A 23 28.33 6.12 1.52
CA GLY A 23 27.97 4.77 1.10
C GLY A 23 26.55 4.59 0.58
N TYR A 24 25.77 5.67 0.42
CA TYR A 24 24.39 5.59 -0.06
C TYR A 24 24.26 4.92 -1.45
N TYR A 25 25.23 5.14 -2.35
CA TYR A 25 25.30 4.47 -3.66
C TYR A 25 26.33 3.35 -3.73
N ASN A 26 26.69 2.71 -2.60
CA ASN A 26 27.54 1.53 -2.65
C ASN A 26 26.87 0.44 -3.52
N GLY A 27 27.69 -0.26 -4.32
CA GLY A 27 27.27 -1.26 -5.26
C GLY A 27 26.88 -0.73 -6.64
N THR A 28 27.04 0.57 -6.94
CA THR A 28 26.75 1.13 -8.28
C THR A 28 28.00 1.28 -9.16
N ASP A 29 29.18 1.47 -8.56
CA ASP A 29 30.36 1.84 -9.33
C ASP A 29 30.87 0.69 -10.22
N GLY A 30 31.35 1.03 -11.42
CA GLY A 30 31.76 0.04 -12.42
C GLY A 30 30.61 -0.63 -13.20
N LYS A 31 29.35 -0.34 -12.90
CA LYS A 31 28.17 -0.90 -13.58
C LYS A 31 27.64 0.03 -14.68
N ASN A 32 26.91 -0.53 -15.64
CA ASN A 32 26.17 0.21 -16.67
C ASN A 32 24.92 -0.58 -17.12
N GLY A 33 24.08 0.05 -17.94
CA GLY A 33 22.83 -0.55 -18.43
C GLY A 33 21.93 -1.09 -17.32
N GLU A 34 21.31 -2.25 -17.57
CA GLU A 34 20.41 -2.92 -16.63
C GLU A 34 21.06 -3.26 -15.28
N GLU A 35 22.37 -3.55 -15.25
CA GLU A 35 23.05 -3.87 -14.00
C GLU A 35 23.09 -2.66 -13.06
N LEU A 36 23.34 -1.47 -13.62
CA LEU A 36 23.31 -0.21 -12.87
C LEU A 36 21.87 0.17 -12.51
N LYS A 37 20.92 0.06 -13.45
CA LYS A 37 19.49 0.33 -13.21
C LYS A 37 18.95 -0.52 -12.04
N THR A 38 19.23 -1.83 -12.06
CA THR A 38 18.84 -2.76 -10.97
C THR A 38 19.52 -2.40 -9.64
N ALA A 39 20.80 -2.01 -9.66
CA ALA A 39 21.51 -1.62 -8.44
C ALA A 39 20.86 -0.36 -7.82
N LEU A 40 20.54 0.63 -8.64
CA LEU A 40 19.84 1.84 -8.21
C LEU A 40 18.42 1.55 -7.73
N ASN A 41 17.66 0.71 -8.44
CA ASN A 41 16.34 0.27 -8.00
C ASN A 41 16.37 -0.28 -6.57
N ASN A 42 17.31 -1.18 -6.27
CA ASN A 42 17.46 -1.76 -4.94
C ASN A 42 17.78 -0.74 -3.85
N ILE A 43 18.44 0.37 -4.19
CA ILE A 43 18.77 1.47 -3.27
C ILE A 43 17.56 2.37 -3.01
N ILE A 44 16.78 2.67 -4.05
CA ILE A 44 15.71 3.68 -3.98
C ILE A 44 14.32 3.09 -3.76
N LYS A 45 14.15 1.76 -3.85
CA LYS A 45 12.91 1.05 -3.56
C LYS A 45 12.55 1.07 -2.08
N GLY A 46 11.27 0.89 -1.76
CA GLY A 46 10.80 0.84 -0.37
C GLY A 46 10.86 2.18 0.38
N HIS A 47 10.73 3.29 -0.35
CA HIS A 47 10.66 4.62 0.25
C HIS A 47 9.40 4.78 1.12
N THR A 48 9.45 5.68 2.10
CA THR A 48 8.29 6.01 2.94
C THR A 48 7.19 6.62 2.05
N PRO A 49 6.00 6.01 1.97
CA PRO A 49 4.89 6.57 1.21
C PRO A 49 4.30 7.77 1.95
N TYR A 50 3.87 8.78 1.20
CA TYR A 50 3.03 9.87 1.70
C TYR A 50 1.80 9.98 0.84
N SER A 51 0.70 10.48 1.41
CA SER A 51 -0.51 10.72 0.62
C SER A 51 -0.28 11.82 -0.43
N TYR A 52 -0.99 11.71 -1.56
CA TYR A 52 -1.06 12.78 -2.56
C TYR A 52 -1.57 14.10 -1.95
N PHE A 53 -2.31 14.06 -0.85
CA PHE A 53 -2.70 15.25 -0.09
C PHE A 53 -1.50 15.89 0.63
N PHE A 54 -0.67 15.10 1.31
CA PHE A 54 0.49 15.57 2.06
C PHE A 54 1.61 16.16 1.19
N SER A 55 1.67 15.78 -0.09
CA SER A 55 2.62 16.36 -1.05
C SER A 55 2.65 17.90 -1.02
N LYS A 56 1.50 18.54 -0.71
CA LYS A 56 1.39 19.99 -0.54
C LYS A 56 2.26 20.55 0.57
N GLU A 57 2.35 19.85 1.70
CA GLU A 57 3.19 20.27 2.83
C GLU A 57 4.68 20.10 2.51
N ILE A 58 5.02 19.06 1.74
CA ILE A 58 6.38 18.86 1.26
C ILE A 58 6.75 19.95 0.25
N PHE A 59 5.85 20.33 -0.67
CA PHE A 59 6.07 21.40 -1.65
C PHE A 59 6.39 22.77 -1.04
N LYS A 60 5.79 23.10 0.11
CA LYS A 60 6.11 24.34 0.86
C LYS A 60 7.57 24.43 1.27
N LEU A 61 8.30 23.32 1.23
CA LEU A 61 9.72 23.24 1.55
C LEU A 61 10.56 22.89 0.31
N SER A 62 10.11 21.91 -0.48
CA SER A 62 10.89 21.33 -1.59
C SER A 62 10.87 22.20 -2.84
N ASP A 63 9.77 22.92 -3.07
CA ASP A 63 9.54 23.74 -4.26
C ASP A 63 9.29 25.22 -3.90
N ALA A 64 9.65 25.61 -2.66
CA ALA A 64 9.52 26.96 -2.15
C ALA A 64 10.33 27.95 -3.00
N ASP A 65 9.73 29.09 -3.36
CA ASP A 65 10.44 30.14 -4.07
C ASP A 65 11.56 30.72 -3.18
N PRO A 66 12.84 30.64 -3.60
CA PRO A 66 13.95 31.16 -2.81
C PRO A 66 13.85 32.65 -2.47
N GLU A 67 13.17 33.43 -3.31
CA GLU A 67 12.99 34.88 -3.12
C GLU A 67 11.69 35.20 -2.36
N ASN A 68 10.76 34.25 -2.27
CA ASN A 68 9.50 34.40 -1.53
C ASN A 68 9.00 33.05 -0.97
N PRO A 69 9.49 32.60 0.20
CA PRO A 69 9.20 31.27 0.73
C PRO A 69 7.72 30.96 1.05
N ASP A 70 6.85 31.98 1.11
CA ASP A 70 5.39 31.80 1.22
C ASP A 70 4.74 31.36 -0.11
N ASN A 71 5.54 31.28 -1.18
CA ASN A 71 5.15 30.81 -2.50
C ASN A 71 5.92 29.54 -2.90
N VAL A 72 5.38 28.81 -3.88
CA VAL A 72 6.07 27.73 -4.59
C VAL A 72 6.23 28.07 -6.07
N ILE A 73 7.28 27.54 -6.70
CA ILE A 73 7.53 27.73 -8.14
C ILE A 73 6.78 26.66 -8.94
N GLN A 74 5.85 27.08 -9.79
CA GLN A 74 5.15 26.18 -10.71
C GLN A 74 6.09 25.64 -11.80
N VAL A 75 6.12 24.32 -12.00
CA VAL A 75 7.11 23.65 -12.86
C VAL A 75 7.12 24.15 -14.30
N TYR A 76 5.95 24.21 -14.95
CA TYR A 76 5.86 24.56 -16.38
C TYR A 76 5.80 26.07 -16.66
N THR A 77 5.19 26.86 -15.78
CA THR A 77 5.07 28.32 -15.99
C THR A 77 6.26 29.09 -15.43
N GLY A 78 7.01 28.50 -14.48
CA GLY A 78 8.04 29.19 -13.70
C GLY A 78 7.47 30.23 -12.72
N PHE A 79 6.16 30.31 -12.56
CA PHE A 79 5.54 31.35 -11.73
C PHE A 79 5.66 31.02 -10.25
N SER A 80 6.05 32.04 -9.47
CA SER A 80 5.96 32.07 -8.02
C SER A 80 4.50 32.28 -7.61
N HIS A 81 3.89 31.26 -6.99
CA HIS A 81 2.46 31.24 -6.65
C HIS A 81 2.24 30.98 -5.16
N PRO A 82 1.28 31.64 -4.49
CA PRO A 82 0.98 31.41 -3.06
C PRO A 82 0.76 29.94 -2.72
N ASN A 83 1.53 29.43 -1.75
CA ASN A 83 1.59 28.00 -1.42
C ASN A 83 0.33 27.42 -0.76
N GLY A 84 -0.72 28.24 -0.56
CA GLY A 84 -2.02 27.84 -0.03
C GLY A 84 -3.17 27.87 -1.06
N ASP A 85 -2.96 28.40 -2.27
CA ASP A 85 -4.02 28.58 -3.28
C ASP A 85 -4.16 27.34 -4.19
N TYR A 86 -4.54 26.21 -3.60
CA TYR A 86 -4.82 24.97 -4.34
C TYR A 86 -6.24 24.94 -4.91
N GLY A 87 -6.38 24.44 -6.13
CA GLY A 87 -7.68 24.29 -6.77
C GLY A 87 -7.59 23.80 -8.21
N ASN A 88 -8.74 23.69 -8.86
CA ASN A 88 -8.86 23.19 -10.24
C ASN A 88 -9.06 24.33 -11.27
N GLY A 89 -9.03 25.60 -10.85
CA GLY A 89 -9.34 26.74 -11.71
C GLY A 89 -8.11 27.52 -12.18
N GLY A 90 -7.88 27.61 -13.49
CA GLY A 90 -6.91 28.54 -14.09
C GLY A 90 -5.49 28.38 -13.53
N LEU A 91 -4.98 29.43 -12.87
CA LEU A 91 -3.62 29.47 -12.30
C LEU A 91 -3.51 28.92 -10.88
N GLN A 92 -4.61 28.46 -10.28
CA GLN A 92 -4.55 27.81 -8.96
C GLN A 92 -3.59 26.62 -8.99
N LEU A 93 -2.97 26.33 -7.84
CA LEU A 93 -2.03 25.23 -7.72
C LEU A 93 -2.74 23.89 -7.85
N ASN A 94 -2.21 23.08 -8.75
CA ASN A 94 -2.45 21.66 -8.89
C ASN A 94 -1.12 20.91 -8.65
N ARG A 95 -1.19 19.59 -8.47
CA ARG A 95 -0.02 18.72 -8.34
C ARG A 95 0.08 17.91 -9.64
N GLU A 96 1.07 18.26 -10.44
CA GLU A 96 1.44 17.58 -11.68
C GLU A 96 2.08 16.23 -11.34
N HIS A 97 1.55 15.14 -11.90
CA HIS A 97 2.27 13.89 -12.02
C HIS A 97 3.13 13.96 -13.30
N VAL A 98 4.43 14.21 -13.14
CA VAL A 98 5.34 14.39 -14.30
C VAL A 98 5.29 13.15 -15.19
N TRP A 99 5.54 11.97 -14.62
CA TRP A 99 5.06 10.72 -15.18
C TRP A 99 3.54 10.66 -15.02
N ALA A 100 2.80 10.88 -16.10
CA ALA A 100 1.34 10.98 -16.02
C ALA A 100 0.74 9.65 -15.54
N LYS A 101 -0.15 9.71 -14.55
CA LYS A 101 -0.86 8.56 -13.96
C LYS A 101 -1.51 7.62 -14.99
N SER A 102 -2.00 8.19 -16.09
CA SER A 102 -2.64 7.45 -17.18
C SER A 102 -1.69 6.57 -18.00
N HIS A 103 -0.37 6.78 -17.92
CA HIS A 103 0.63 5.89 -18.53
C HIS A 103 0.89 4.74 -17.58
N GLY A 104 0.11 3.67 -17.75
CA GLY A 104 0.10 2.48 -16.87
C GLY A 104 -1.15 2.36 -16.00
N ASP A 105 -1.96 3.42 -15.89
CA ASP A 105 -3.20 3.47 -15.09
C ASP A 105 -3.01 2.99 -13.64
N PHE A 106 -1.95 3.48 -12.98
CA PHE A 106 -1.66 3.08 -11.60
C PHE A 106 -2.60 3.69 -10.56
N GLY A 107 -3.74 4.25 -10.96
CA GLY A 107 -4.79 4.65 -10.02
C GLY A 107 -4.27 5.56 -8.90
N ASP A 108 -4.79 5.34 -7.70
CA ASP A 108 -4.31 5.99 -6.48
C ASP A 108 -3.36 5.05 -5.69
N MET A 109 -2.67 4.16 -6.41
CA MET A 109 -1.83 3.10 -5.84
C MET A 109 -0.59 3.69 -5.14
N PRO A 110 -0.45 3.49 -3.81
CA PRO A 110 0.82 3.75 -3.14
C PRO A 110 1.87 2.70 -3.55
N PRO A 111 3.18 3.03 -3.52
CA PRO A 111 3.71 4.33 -3.14
C PRO A 111 3.79 5.33 -4.31
N MET A 112 3.57 4.90 -5.55
CA MET A 112 3.79 5.71 -6.78
C MET A 112 2.85 6.90 -6.95
N TYR A 113 1.60 6.79 -6.49
CA TYR A 113 0.64 7.89 -6.59
C TYR A 113 1.06 9.12 -5.76
N GLY A 114 1.67 8.88 -4.60
CA GLY A 114 2.11 9.90 -3.66
C GLY A 114 3.61 10.22 -3.71
N ASP A 115 4.36 9.63 -4.65
CA ASP A 115 5.79 9.85 -4.75
C ASP A 115 6.08 11.30 -5.16
N VAL A 116 6.61 12.08 -4.21
CA VAL A 116 6.91 13.50 -4.39
C VAL A 116 8.08 13.70 -5.34
N HIS A 117 8.96 12.73 -5.59
CA HIS A 117 9.92 12.88 -6.68
C HIS A 117 9.22 13.05 -8.04
N ASN A 118 8.05 12.42 -8.23
CA ASN A 118 7.21 12.54 -9.42
C ASN A 118 6.21 13.72 -9.40
N LEU A 119 5.87 14.23 -8.21
CA LEU A 119 4.89 15.29 -8.06
C LEU A 119 5.53 16.68 -8.09
N LYS A 120 4.99 17.59 -8.89
CA LYS A 120 5.44 19.00 -8.95
C LYS A 120 4.25 19.96 -8.81
N PRO A 121 4.41 21.14 -8.17
CA PRO A 121 3.40 22.20 -8.24
C PRO A 121 3.25 22.70 -9.67
N SER A 122 2.03 22.85 -10.16
CA SER A 122 1.72 23.33 -11.52
C SER A 122 0.44 24.15 -11.53
N ALA A 123 0.28 25.05 -12.51
CA ALA A 123 -1.01 25.70 -12.73
C ALA A 123 -2.05 24.68 -13.19
N ALA A 124 -3.25 24.70 -12.60
CA ALA A 124 -4.31 23.73 -12.91
C ALA A 124 -4.66 23.65 -14.40
N SER A 125 -4.74 24.79 -15.09
CA SER A 125 -5.00 24.80 -16.54
C SER A 125 -3.86 24.16 -17.34
N VAL A 126 -2.61 24.43 -16.96
CA VAL A 126 -1.43 23.90 -17.67
C VAL A 126 -1.29 22.39 -17.44
N ASN A 127 -1.52 21.91 -16.22
CA ASN A 127 -1.57 20.48 -15.91
C ASN A 127 -2.68 19.79 -16.74
N GLN A 128 -3.87 20.39 -16.80
CA GLN A 128 -4.97 19.87 -17.62
C GLN A 128 -4.62 19.81 -19.12
N ASP A 129 -3.95 20.84 -19.64
CA ASP A 129 -3.55 20.90 -21.05
C ASP A 129 -2.38 19.96 -21.38
N LYS A 130 -1.43 19.76 -20.44
CA LYS A 130 -0.36 18.75 -20.55
C LYS A 130 -0.94 17.35 -20.61
N SER A 131 -1.99 17.06 -19.84
CA SER A 131 -2.71 15.78 -19.86
C SER A 131 -1.75 14.57 -19.71
N ASN A 132 -1.72 13.70 -20.71
CA ASN A 132 -0.90 12.51 -20.82
C ASN A 132 0.08 12.58 -21.99
N LEU A 133 0.38 13.78 -22.48
CA LEU A 133 1.28 13.97 -23.61
C LEU A 133 2.69 13.48 -23.25
N ASP A 134 3.35 12.83 -24.21
CA ASP A 134 4.73 12.38 -24.05
C ASP A 134 5.69 13.55 -24.05
N PHE A 135 6.75 13.49 -23.25
CA PHE A 135 7.81 14.48 -23.31
C PHE A 135 8.68 14.26 -24.56
N ASP A 136 8.66 15.25 -25.45
CA ASP A 136 9.47 15.40 -26.67
C ASP A 136 9.43 16.89 -27.05
N ASN A 137 10.15 17.28 -28.08
CA ASN A 137 10.03 18.62 -28.65
C ASN A 137 8.59 18.90 -29.13
N GLY A 138 8.16 20.14 -28.95
CA GLY A 138 6.82 20.61 -29.24
C GLY A 138 6.74 21.29 -30.61
N GLY A 139 5.64 21.99 -30.86
CA GLY A 139 5.46 22.76 -32.10
C GLY A 139 4.81 24.12 -31.89
N LEU A 140 3.74 24.16 -31.09
CA LEU A 140 3.00 25.40 -30.83
C LEU A 140 3.28 25.88 -29.40
N PRO A 141 3.52 27.19 -29.19
CA PRO A 141 3.68 27.72 -27.84
C PRO A 141 2.35 27.60 -27.08
N HIS A 142 2.44 27.30 -25.79
CA HIS A 142 1.28 27.24 -24.92
C HIS A 142 0.86 28.64 -24.43
N ASP A 143 -0.44 28.94 -24.34
CA ASP A 143 -0.93 30.29 -24.06
C ASP A 143 -0.61 30.80 -22.65
N VAL A 144 -0.57 29.90 -21.67
CA VAL A 144 -0.26 30.22 -20.25
C VAL A 144 1.22 29.95 -19.90
N ALA A 145 1.69 28.71 -20.05
CA ALA A 145 3.10 28.37 -19.95
C ALA A 145 3.84 28.78 -21.24
N THR A 146 4.09 30.07 -21.44
CA THR A 146 4.52 30.65 -22.72
C THR A 146 5.88 30.17 -23.24
N GLU A 147 6.65 29.49 -22.41
CA GLU A 147 7.95 28.90 -22.75
C GLU A 147 7.88 27.38 -22.94
N CYS A 148 6.71 26.78 -22.74
CA CYS A 148 6.42 25.41 -23.12
C CYS A 148 5.81 25.35 -24.53
N TYR A 149 6.09 24.27 -25.24
CA TYR A 149 5.53 24.00 -26.56
C TYR A 149 4.83 22.65 -26.56
N TYR A 150 3.83 22.46 -27.41
CA TYR A 150 3.12 21.19 -27.48
C TYR A 150 2.66 20.87 -28.90
N THR A 151 2.30 19.61 -29.10
CA THR A 151 1.59 19.12 -30.29
C THR A 151 0.31 18.41 -29.84
N ASP A 152 -0.35 17.67 -30.73
CA ASP A 152 -1.44 16.78 -30.33
C ASP A 152 -0.99 15.57 -29.48
N SER A 153 0.31 15.34 -29.39
CA SER A 153 0.89 14.13 -28.78
C SER A 153 2.13 14.36 -27.93
N THR A 154 2.71 15.56 -27.95
CA THR A 154 3.96 15.87 -27.24
C THR A 154 3.87 17.14 -26.41
N TRP A 155 4.62 17.16 -25.31
CA TRP A 155 4.84 18.33 -24.46
C TRP A 155 6.34 18.61 -24.30
N GLU A 156 6.76 19.80 -24.71
CA GLU A 156 8.09 20.36 -24.49
C GLU A 156 8.02 21.34 -23.33
N ALA A 157 8.74 21.02 -22.25
CA ALA A 157 8.87 21.91 -21.12
C ALA A 157 9.76 23.12 -21.44
N ARG A 158 9.66 24.18 -20.64
CA ARG A 158 10.60 25.32 -20.71
C ARG A 158 12.04 24.90 -20.42
N ASP A 159 12.99 25.63 -20.97
CA ASP A 159 14.41 25.24 -20.98
C ASP A 159 15.00 25.01 -19.58
N GLU A 160 14.59 25.76 -18.56
CA GLU A 160 15.16 25.66 -17.22
C GLU A 160 14.58 24.54 -16.35
N VAL A 161 13.73 23.66 -16.90
CA VAL A 161 13.28 22.43 -16.21
C VAL A 161 13.33 21.20 -17.11
N LYS A 162 13.93 21.30 -18.30
CA LYS A 162 14.03 20.17 -19.23
C LYS A 162 14.79 19.01 -18.57
N GLY A 163 15.85 19.32 -17.85
CA GLY A 163 16.67 18.36 -17.11
C GLY A 163 15.93 17.79 -15.90
N ASP A 164 15.25 18.64 -15.14
CA ASP A 164 14.39 18.21 -14.01
C ASP A 164 13.39 17.15 -14.46
N ILE A 165 12.65 17.44 -15.53
CA ILE A 165 11.64 16.54 -16.08
C ILE A 165 12.29 15.23 -16.56
N ALA A 166 13.41 15.30 -17.28
CA ALA A 166 14.12 14.12 -17.73
C ALA A 166 14.56 13.23 -16.55
N ARG A 167 15.18 13.80 -15.53
CA ARG A 167 15.64 13.07 -14.34
C ARG A 167 14.49 12.50 -13.51
N ILE A 168 13.32 13.12 -13.49
CA ILE A 168 12.11 12.56 -12.87
C ILE A 168 11.61 11.35 -13.67
N ILE A 169 11.57 11.42 -15.01
CA ILE A 169 11.17 10.28 -15.85
C ILE A 169 12.15 9.11 -15.70
N PHE A 170 13.45 9.37 -15.72
CA PHE A 170 14.47 8.33 -15.46
C PHE A 170 14.33 7.73 -14.07
N TYR A 171 14.09 8.56 -13.04
CA TYR A 171 13.84 8.08 -11.69
C TYR A 171 12.63 7.15 -11.63
N MET A 172 11.50 7.53 -12.22
CA MET A 172 10.27 6.72 -12.18
C MET A 172 10.50 5.35 -12.84
N ALA A 173 11.18 5.32 -13.99
CA ALA A 173 11.49 4.07 -14.67
C ALA A 173 12.53 3.20 -13.94
N THR A 174 13.42 3.79 -13.13
CA THR A 174 14.36 3.02 -12.30
C THR A 174 13.74 2.61 -10.97
N ARG A 175 12.84 3.40 -10.38
CA ARG A 175 12.20 3.10 -9.10
C ARG A 175 11.15 2.01 -9.26
N TYR A 176 10.33 2.07 -10.31
CA TYR A 176 9.17 1.19 -10.49
C TYR A 176 9.41 0.20 -11.63
N GLU A 177 10.01 -0.95 -11.30
CA GLU A 177 10.35 -2.04 -12.24
C GLU A 177 9.40 -3.26 -12.11
N GLY A 178 8.17 -3.05 -11.64
CA GLY A 178 7.17 -4.13 -11.56
C GLY A 178 7.33 -5.11 -10.38
N ASN A 179 8.18 -4.79 -9.40
CA ASN A 179 8.38 -5.60 -8.20
C ASN A 179 7.26 -5.36 -7.16
N ASP A 180 7.01 -6.33 -6.28
CA ASP A 180 6.08 -6.20 -5.14
C ASP A 180 4.64 -5.74 -5.51
N GLY A 181 4.19 -6.08 -6.72
CA GLY A 181 2.87 -5.70 -7.23
C GLY A 181 2.78 -4.28 -7.78
N GLU A 182 3.88 -3.52 -7.76
CA GLU A 182 3.98 -2.20 -8.40
C GLU A 182 3.89 -2.31 -9.94
N MET A 183 3.64 -1.18 -10.61
CA MET A 183 3.71 -1.11 -12.07
C MET A 183 5.15 -1.15 -12.57
N ASP A 184 5.35 -1.72 -13.75
CA ASP A 184 6.61 -1.72 -14.48
C ASP A 184 6.65 -0.53 -15.45
N LEU A 185 7.32 0.55 -15.03
CA LEU A 185 7.39 1.82 -15.74
C LEU A 185 8.64 1.87 -16.63
N GLU A 186 8.48 2.16 -17.92
CA GLU A 186 9.61 2.16 -18.87
C GLU A 186 9.72 3.43 -19.72
N VAL A 187 10.93 3.98 -19.83
CA VAL A 187 11.19 5.06 -20.81
C VAL A 187 11.34 4.43 -22.18
N VAL A 188 10.72 5.03 -23.21
CA VAL A 188 10.74 4.51 -24.59
C VAL A 188 11.29 5.55 -25.56
N ASP A 189 11.71 5.16 -26.77
CA ASP A 189 12.19 6.12 -27.79
C ASP A 189 11.15 6.38 -28.89
N HIS A 190 9.90 6.62 -28.49
CA HIS A 190 8.79 6.99 -29.39
C HIS A 190 7.69 7.75 -28.62
N ASN A 191 6.75 8.33 -29.35
CA ASN A 191 5.61 9.08 -28.79
C ASN A 191 4.31 8.26 -28.95
N HIS A 192 3.23 8.69 -28.30
CA HIS A 192 1.94 7.99 -28.21
C HIS A 192 2.05 6.66 -27.46
N SER A 193 2.79 6.64 -26.36
CA SER A 193 2.96 5.42 -25.55
C SER A 193 1.74 5.08 -24.69
N TYR A 194 0.84 6.04 -24.45
CA TYR A 194 -0.42 5.82 -23.74
C TYR A 194 -1.28 4.75 -24.45
N PRO A 195 -1.92 3.80 -23.72
CA PRO A 195 -2.05 3.70 -22.27
C PRO A 195 -1.03 2.79 -21.57
N LEU A 196 0.04 2.38 -22.26
CA LEU A 196 1.05 1.50 -21.67
C LEU A 196 1.78 2.23 -20.53
N PRO A 197 2.41 1.51 -19.58
CA PRO A 197 3.26 2.08 -18.54
C PRO A 197 4.60 2.56 -19.13
N GLN A 198 4.53 3.39 -20.15
CA GLN A 198 5.66 3.85 -20.95
C GLN A 198 5.55 5.37 -21.11
N HIS A 199 6.62 6.14 -20.93
CA HIS A 199 6.50 7.59 -20.98
C HIS A 199 7.74 8.30 -21.53
N GLY A 200 7.50 9.27 -22.42
CA GLY A 200 8.51 10.19 -22.92
C GLY A 200 9.45 9.56 -23.94
N LYS A 201 10.13 10.40 -24.73
CA LYS A 201 11.03 9.98 -25.80
C LYS A 201 12.48 10.04 -25.35
N LEU A 202 13.07 8.87 -25.15
CA LEU A 202 14.39 8.66 -24.58
C LEU A 202 15.47 9.55 -25.21
N SER A 203 15.56 9.58 -26.54
CA SER A 203 16.56 10.40 -27.25
C SER A 203 16.48 11.89 -26.90
N THR A 204 15.27 12.41 -26.67
CA THR A 204 15.05 13.81 -26.30
C THR A 204 15.30 14.05 -24.81
N LEU A 205 14.91 13.10 -23.95
CA LEU A 205 15.19 13.18 -22.52
C LEU A 205 16.69 13.11 -22.19
N LEU A 206 17.46 12.31 -22.95
CA LEU A 206 18.93 12.29 -22.88
C LEU A 206 19.52 13.66 -23.22
N GLU A 207 19.05 14.29 -24.30
CA GLU A 207 19.46 15.63 -24.71
C GLU A 207 19.10 16.68 -23.64
N TRP A 208 17.89 16.62 -23.10
CA TRP A 208 17.42 17.54 -22.06
C TRP A 208 18.24 17.44 -20.76
N ASN A 209 18.58 16.22 -20.32
CA ASN A 209 19.41 16.02 -19.14
C ASN A 209 20.82 16.62 -19.30
N GLU A 210 21.38 16.62 -20.51
CA GLU A 210 22.69 17.24 -20.79
C GLU A 210 22.61 18.77 -20.92
N GLN A 211 21.53 19.28 -21.51
CA GLN A 211 21.33 20.71 -21.74
C GLN A 211 21.02 21.47 -20.45
N ASP A 212 20.36 20.81 -19.49
CA ASP A 212 19.94 21.37 -18.21
C ASP A 212 20.46 20.50 -17.03
N PRO A 213 21.74 20.65 -16.64
CA PRO A 213 22.32 19.92 -15.51
C PRO A 213 21.67 20.28 -14.17
N PRO A 214 21.72 19.41 -13.15
CA PRO A 214 21.13 19.70 -11.86
C PRO A 214 21.59 21.04 -11.26
N ASP A 215 20.63 21.86 -10.84
CA ASP A 215 20.88 23.16 -10.25
C ASP A 215 20.74 23.14 -8.72
N ALA A 216 20.84 24.32 -8.07
CA ALA A 216 20.72 24.39 -6.61
C ALA A 216 19.29 24.15 -6.11
N PHE A 217 18.28 24.54 -6.89
CA PHE A 217 16.87 24.36 -6.55
C PHE A 217 16.50 22.88 -6.58
N GLU A 218 16.89 22.17 -7.65
CA GLU A 218 16.64 20.75 -7.82
C GLU A 218 17.38 19.90 -6.76
N ARG A 219 18.65 20.23 -6.46
CA ARG A 219 19.38 19.57 -5.36
C ARG A 219 18.73 19.80 -4.00
N ASN A 220 18.26 21.02 -3.72
CA ASN A 220 17.50 21.31 -2.50
C ASN A 220 16.24 20.44 -2.43
N ARG A 221 15.49 20.37 -3.53
CA ARG A 221 14.30 19.53 -3.63
C ARG A 221 14.60 18.06 -3.32
N ASN A 222 15.65 17.49 -3.89
CA ASN A 222 16.07 16.11 -3.59
C ASN A 222 16.39 15.90 -2.10
N ASN A 223 17.04 16.88 -1.46
CA ASN A 223 17.34 16.84 -0.03
C ASN A 223 16.10 16.93 0.85
N VAL A 224 15.18 17.84 0.54
CA VAL A 224 13.93 17.99 1.30
C VAL A 224 13.12 16.71 1.17
N ILE A 225 12.90 16.20 -0.04
CA ILE A 225 12.13 14.97 -0.25
C ILE A 225 12.78 13.79 0.48
N PHE A 226 14.11 13.68 0.49
CA PHE A 226 14.80 12.66 1.26
C PHE A 226 14.48 12.69 2.76
N GLN A 227 14.27 13.88 3.36
CA GLN A 227 13.88 13.99 4.78
C GLN A 227 12.50 13.40 5.05
N PHE A 228 11.63 13.36 4.04
CA PHE A 228 10.30 12.75 4.11
C PHE A 228 10.36 11.29 3.63
N GLN A 229 10.57 11.05 2.35
CA GLN A 229 10.45 9.73 1.71
C GLN A 229 11.62 8.77 1.99
N LYS A 230 12.74 9.26 2.53
CA LYS A 230 13.95 8.44 2.81
C LYS A 230 14.58 7.79 1.58
N ASN A 231 14.18 8.19 0.37
CA ASN A 231 14.87 7.88 -0.88
C ASN A 231 15.24 9.15 -1.66
N ARG A 232 16.26 9.03 -2.52
CA ARG A 232 16.79 10.12 -3.35
C ARG A 232 16.57 9.78 -4.81
N ASN A 233 16.37 10.81 -5.64
CA ASN A 233 16.50 10.64 -7.09
C ASN A 233 17.99 10.56 -7.44
N PRO A 234 18.49 9.39 -7.91
CA PRO A 234 19.91 9.19 -8.16
C PRO A 234 20.44 9.98 -9.34
N PHE A 235 19.56 10.38 -10.26
CA PHE A 235 19.94 11.15 -11.45
C PHE A 235 20.12 12.63 -11.13
N ILE A 236 19.62 13.13 -10.00
CA ILE A 236 19.92 14.47 -9.50
C ILE A 236 21.30 14.48 -8.81
N ASP A 237 21.61 13.44 -8.03
CA ASP A 237 22.86 13.34 -7.30
C ASP A 237 24.05 12.95 -8.21
N ASN A 238 23.81 12.09 -9.21
CA ASN A 238 24.80 11.59 -10.18
C ASN A 238 24.19 11.59 -11.60
N PRO A 239 24.07 12.76 -12.27
CA PRO A 239 23.45 12.87 -13.59
C PRO A 239 24.13 12.03 -14.67
N GLU A 240 25.39 11.64 -14.47
CA GLU A 240 26.13 10.73 -15.35
C GLU A 240 25.54 9.31 -15.41
N PHE A 241 24.78 8.88 -14.39
CA PHE A 241 24.11 7.57 -14.42
C PHE A 241 23.13 7.45 -15.59
N VAL A 242 22.52 8.56 -16.03
CA VAL A 242 21.64 8.56 -17.21
C VAL A 242 22.37 8.05 -18.44
N GLN A 243 23.56 8.57 -18.71
CA GLN A 243 24.37 8.17 -19.88
C GLN A 243 24.97 6.77 -19.73
N LEU A 244 25.16 6.28 -18.49
CA LEU A 244 25.61 4.91 -18.24
C LEU A 244 24.50 3.87 -18.40
N ILE A 245 23.24 4.23 -18.15
CA ILE A 245 22.11 3.29 -18.28
C ILE A 245 21.56 3.28 -19.71
N TRP A 246 21.20 4.45 -20.23
CA TRP A 246 20.49 4.56 -21.52
C TRP A 246 21.31 5.18 -22.65
N GLY A 247 22.48 5.72 -22.32
CA GLY A 247 23.35 6.39 -23.27
C GLY A 247 24.51 5.52 -23.75
N GLU A 248 25.56 6.20 -24.23
CA GLU A 248 26.76 5.55 -24.80
C GLU A 248 27.98 5.65 -23.85
N ALA A 249 27.79 6.12 -22.61
CA ALA A 249 28.89 6.23 -21.67
C ALA A 249 29.37 4.85 -21.20
N SER A 250 30.65 4.77 -20.86
CA SER A 250 31.26 3.59 -20.25
C SER A 250 31.74 3.94 -18.85
N PRO A 251 31.64 2.99 -17.89
CA PRO A 251 32.11 3.22 -16.53
C PRO A 251 33.62 3.48 -16.51
N SER A 252 34.07 4.17 -15.47
CA SER A 252 35.49 4.40 -15.24
C SER A 252 36.25 3.06 -15.13
N PRO A 253 37.47 2.94 -15.68
CA PRO A 253 38.32 1.77 -15.46
C PRO A 253 38.73 1.57 -13.99
N ILE A 254 38.66 2.63 -13.19
CA ILE A 254 38.91 2.62 -11.75
C ILE A 254 37.55 2.64 -11.05
N THR A 255 37.31 1.70 -10.16
CA THR A 255 36.12 1.69 -9.30
C THR A 255 36.49 2.06 -7.87
N ILE A 256 35.64 2.83 -7.21
CA ILE A 256 35.67 3.21 -5.80
C ILE A 256 34.30 2.84 -5.23
N ASP A 257 34.22 1.71 -4.54
CA ASP A 257 32.98 1.15 -4.01
C ASP A 257 33.15 0.69 -2.55
N ASP A 258 32.08 0.18 -1.93
CA ASP A 258 32.01 -0.26 -0.53
C ASP A 258 32.61 0.79 0.41
N ILE A 259 32.18 2.04 0.23
CA ILE A 259 32.66 3.17 1.01
C ILE A 259 32.00 3.10 2.38
N GLN A 260 32.83 3.04 3.41
CA GLN A 260 32.40 2.86 4.80
C GLN A 260 33.01 3.92 5.70
N ILE A 261 32.28 4.24 6.76
CA ILE A 261 32.68 5.18 7.81
C ILE A 261 32.65 4.47 9.17
N PHE A 262 33.69 4.68 9.97
CA PHE A 262 33.78 4.15 11.33
C PHE A 262 34.37 5.18 12.32
N PRO A 263 33.72 5.43 13.47
CA PRO A 263 32.40 4.94 13.85
C PRO A 263 31.29 5.53 12.95
N GLN A 264 30.15 4.84 12.86
CA GLN A 264 28.98 5.29 12.08
C GLN A 264 28.43 6.64 12.57
N ILE A 265 28.56 6.89 13.87
CA ILE A 265 28.30 8.18 14.49
C ILE A 265 29.63 8.70 15.00
N ALA A 266 30.11 9.79 14.40
CA ALA A 266 31.37 10.40 14.79
C ALA A 266 31.31 10.87 16.26
N VAL A 267 32.42 10.72 16.98
CA VAL A 267 32.54 11.17 18.37
C VAL A 267 33.45 12.38 18.40
N THR A 268 33.05 13.40 19.15
CA THR A 268 33.84 14.63 19.31
C THR A 268 35.27 14.32 19.75
N GLY A 269 36.24 14.85 19.01
CA GLY A 269 37.68 14.70 19.28
C GLY A 269 38.29 13.37 18.85
N GLU A 270 37.49 12.38 18.45
CA GLU A 270 37.97 11.06 18.02
C GLU A 270 38.09 11.00 16.49
N PRO A 271 39.12 10.35 15.94
CA PRO A 271 39.28 10.20 14.49
C PRO A 271 38.15 9.37 13.89
N VAL A 272 37.85 9.67 12.62
CA VAL A 272 36.87 8.93 11.82
C VAL A 272 37.61 8.22 10.70
N ASN A 273 37.55 6.89 10.71
CA ASN A 273 38.13 6.03 9.69
C ASN A 273 37.20 5.97 8.48
N ILE A 274 37.73 6.30 7.30
CA ILE A 274 37.06 6.12 6.01
C ILE A 274 37.75 4.97 5.30
N LYS A 275 36.94 4.03 4.80
CA LYS A 275 37.39 2.90 3.99
C LYS A 275 36.66 2.88 2.66
N ALA A 276 37.31 2.35 1.64
CA ALA A 276 36.70 2.02 0.36
C ALA A 276 37.44 0.84 -0.28
N THR A 277 36.72 0.06 -1.08
CA THR A 277 37.30 -0.90 -2.01
C THR A 277 37.60 -0.19 -3.32
N ILE A 278 38.87 -0.12 -3.71
CA ILE A 278 39.31 0.54 -4.94
C ILE A 278 40.00 -0.47 -5.84
N THR A 279 39.46 -0.67 -7.04
CA THR A 279 40.01 -1.61 -8.02
C THR A 279 40.23 -0.94 -9.37
N SER A 280 41.04 -1.55 -10.23
CA SER A 280 41.24 -1.10 -11.60
C SER A 280 41.29 -2.29 -12.53
N ILE A 281 40.63 -2.17 -13.69
CA ILE A 281 40.76 -3.14 -14.78
C ILE A 281 42.07 -2.97 -15.55
N THR A 282 42.80 -1.88 -15.30
CA THR A 282 44.14 -1.67 -15.82
C THR A 282 45.12 -2.31 -14.84
N ASN A 283 46.07 -3.13 -15.32
CA ASN A 283 47.10 -3.75 -14.48
C ASN A 283 48.16 -2.73 -13.99
N ARG A 284 47.73 -1.53 -13.61
CA ARG A 284 48.56 -0.42 -13.14
C ARG A 284 48.42 -0.26 -11.63
N GLU A 285 49.42 0.33 -11.02
CA GLU A 285 49.44 0.58 -9.58
C GLU A 285 48.44 1.69 -9.23
N LEU A 286 47.54 1.40 -8.29
CA LEU A 286 46.55 2.34 -7.80
C LEU A 286 47.09 3.15 -6.62
N THR A 287 46.79 4.43 -6.63
CA THR A 287 46.96 5.32 -5.47
C THR A 287 45.65 6.05 -5.22
N ALA A 288 45.34 6.37 -3.96
CA ALA A 288 44.17 7.14 -3.61
C ALA A 288 44.47 8.13 -2.48
N SER A 289 43.80 9.28 -2.54
CA SER A 289 43.84 10.33 -1.52
C SER A 289 42.42 10.70 -1.12
N ILE A 290 42.22 11.01 0.16
CA ILE A 290 41.01 11.66 0.63
C ILE A 290 41.23 13.18 0.68
N PHE A 291 40.27 13.92 0.15
CA PHE A 291 40.21 15.38 0.24
C PHE A 291 39.07 15.75 1.16
N TRP A 292 39.33 16.50 2.23
CA TRP A 292 38.31 16.83 3.24
C TRP A 292 38.37 18.27 3.73
N GLY A 293 37.27 18.75 4.31
CA GLY A 293 37.12 20.09 4.85
C GLY A 293 35.85 20.28 5.68
N LEU A 294 35.67 21.47 6.26
CA LEU A 294 34.47 21.83 7.05
C LEU A 294 33.43 22.62 6.24
N SER A 295 33.63 22.72 4.93
CA SER A 295 32.68 23.31 4.01
C SER A 295 32.75 22.57 2.69
N PHE A 296 31.58 22.31 2.09
CA PHE A 296 31.45 21.56 0.84
C PHE A 296 32.41 22.04 -0.27
N GLU A 297 32.48 23.36 -0.49
CA GLU A 297 33.27 23.97 -1.57
C GLU A 297 34.79 23.99 -1.31
N ASN A 298 35.24 23.62 -0.11
CA ASN A 298 36.63 23.82 0.30
C ASN A 298 37.21 22.57 0.98
N LEU A 299 37.61 21.61 0.16
CA LEU A 299 38.24 20.35 0.57
C LEU A 299 39.78 20.44 0.50
N THR A 300 40.36 21.40 1.23
CA THR A 300 41.81 21.70 1.14
C THR A 300 42.72 20.71 1.84
N ASN A 301 42.20 19.89 2.75
CA ASN A 301 43.02 18.93 3.49
C ASN A 301 43.14 17.65 2.67
N GLU A 302 44.35 17.25 2.33
CA GLU A 302 44.63 15.99 1.61
C GLU A 302 45.35 15.01 2.54
N ILE A 303 44.89 13.77 2.56
CA ILE A 303 45.57 12.66 3.25
C ILE A 303 45.65 11.47 2.30
N PRO A 304 46.85 10.91 2.02
CA PRO A 304 46.95 9.69 1.21
C PRO A 304 46.32 8.52 1.95
N MET A 305 45.56 7.69 1.23
CA MET A 305 44.97 6.48 1.78
C MET A 305 45.99 5.33 1.80
N MET A 306 45.94 4.53 2.86
CA MET A 306 46.77 3.34 2.99
C MET A 306 46.08 2.15 2.32
N ALA A 307 46.78 1.53 1.36
CA ALA A 307 46.30 0.35 0.65
C ALA A 307 46.68 -0.95 1.39
N ALA A 308 45.72 -1.86 1.51
CA ALA A 308 45.89 -3.23 1.99
C ALA A 308 45.19 -4.21 1.02
N GLY A 309 45.83 -4.49 -0.12
CA GLY A 309 45.15 -5.11 -1.25
C GLY A 309 44.28 -4.07 -1.96
N ASP A 310 43.01 -4.42 -2.19
CA ASP A 310 42.03 -3.51 -2.81
C ASP A 310 41.33 -2.62 -1.76
N GLU A 311 41.54 -2.85 -0.46
CA GLU A 311 40.99 -1.99 0.60
C GLU A 311 41.91 -0.78 0.81
N PHE A 312 41.36 0.42 0.67
CA PHE A 312 42.03 1.69 0.97
C PHE A 312 41.39 2.31 2.21
N SER A 313 42.22 2.74 3.17
CA SER A 313 41.72 3.32 4.43
C SER A 313 42.53 4.52 4.89
N VAL A 314 41.85 5.42 5.61
CA VAL A 314 42.46 6.65 6.15
C VAL A 314 41.67 7.17 7.35
N ASP A 315 42.35 7.75 8.32
CA ASP A 315 41.70 8.45 9.43
C ASP A 315 41.63 9.95 9.13
N ILE A 316 40.41 10.49 9.04
CA ILE A 316 40.21 11.92 9.16
C ILE A 316 40.35 12.29 10.64
N PRO A 317 41.20 13.28 11.01
CA PRO A 317 41.37 13.68 12.40
C PRO A 317 40.05 14.07 13.08
N GLY A 318 39.94 13.84 14.38
CA GLY A 318 38.73 14.16 15.13
C GLY A 318 38.39 15.65 15.12
N GLN A 319 37.10 15.96 15.00
CA GLN A 319 36.58 17.32 14.96
C GLN A 319 35.78 17.66 16.23
N GLY A 320 35.48 18.94 16.42
CA GLY A 320 34.60 19.39 17.50
C GLY A 320 33.14 18.95 17.29
N GLU A 321 32.33 19.09 18.33
CA GLU A 321 30.87 18.90 18.23
C GLU A 321 30.21 19.96 17.36
N ASP A 322 29.02 19.63 16.84
CA ASP A 322 28.18 20.53 16.03
C ASP A 322 28.86 20.95 14.72
N VAL A 323 29.61 20.04 14.12
CA VAL A 323 30.37 20.28 12.89
C VAL A 323 30.07 19.19 11.86
N THR A 324 29.83 19.61 10.62
CA THR A 324 29.76 18.71 9.46
C THR A 324 31.11 18.67 8.77
N VAL A 325 31.62 17.46 8.55
CA VAL A 325 32.84 17.20 7.78
C VAL A 325 32.45 16.75 6.39
N TYR A 326 33.06 17.36 5.38
CA TYR A 326 32.87 17.04 3.97
C TYR A 326 34.12 16.35 3.44
N TYR A 327 33.97 15.34 2.61
CA TYR A 327 35.11 14.66 2.00
C TYR A 327 34.80 14.01 0.65
N LYS A 328 35.82 13.75 -0.17
CA LYS A 328 35.73 12.89 -1.35
C LYS A 328 37.00 12.05 -1.49
N ILE A 329 36.88 10.92 -2.17
CA ILE A 329 38.01 10.03 -2.49
C ILE A 329 38.38 10.26 -3.95
N VAL A 330 39.67 10.42 -4.22
CA VAL A 330 40.21 10.49 -5.59
C VAL A 330 41.23 9.37 -5.75
N ALA A 331 41.03 8.50 -6.72
CA ALA A 331 41.92 7.40 -7.06
C ALA A 331 42.49 7.58 -8.47
N THR A 332 43.76 7.21 -8.65
CA THR A 332 44.44 7.25 -9.95
C THR A 332 45.38 6.07 -10.13
N ASP A 333 45.45 5.58 -11.38
CA ASP A 333 46.43 4.59 -11.85
C ASP A 333 47.61 5.25 -12.61
N GLY A 334 47.69 6.58 -12.56
CA GLY A 334 48.63 7.43 -13.30
C GLY A 334 48.20 7.79 -14.73
N VAL A 335 47.09 7.23 -15.23
CA VAL A 335 46.51 7.52 -16.56
C VAL A 335 45.05 7.91 -16.46
N TYR A 336 44.27 7.11 -15.74
CA TYR A 336 42.89 7.35 -15.39
C TYR A 336 42.83 7.92 -13.97
N GLU A 337 41.83 8.76 -13.76
CA GLU A 337 41.49 9.32 -12.45
C GLU A 337 39.98 9.13 -12.29
N HIS A 338 39.58 8.68 -11.11
CA HIS A 338 38.18 8.59 -10.71
C HIS A 338 38.01 9.26 -9.36
N ALA A 339 36.93 10.02 -9.21
CA ALA A 339 36.62 10.71 -7.98
C ALA A 339 35.20 10.41 -7.58
N THR A 340 34.98 10.18 -6.28
CA THR A 340 33.63 10.08 -5.74
C THR A 340 32.97 11.46 -5.74
N VAL A 341 31.64 11.47 -5.60
CA VAL A 341 30.93 12.66 -5.12
C VAL A 341 31.45 13.09 -3.74
N VAL A 342 31.07 14.29 -3.31
CA VAL A 342 31.39 14.77 -1.97
C VAL A 342 30.42 14.12 -0.99
N TYR A 343 30.96 13.35 -0.05
CA TYR A 343 30.26 12.81 1.10
C TYR A 343 30.36 13.76 2.30
N ASN A 344 29.49 13.55 3.29
CA ASN A 344 29.64 14.18 4.60
C ASN A 344 29.30 13.24 5.75
N TYR A 345 29.79 13.60 6.93
CA TYR A 345 29.30 13.10 8.20
C TYR A 345 29.21 14.23 9.21
N TYR A 346 28.26 14.12 10.13
CA TYR A 346 28.06 15.07 11.21
C TYR A 346 28.68 14.57 12.50
N VAL A 347 29.36 15.45 13.23
CA VAL A 347 29.87 15.20 14.58
C VAL A 347 28.85 15.74 15.58
N PRO A 348 27.96 14.89 16.12
CA PRO A 348 26.92 15.35 17.03
C PRO A 348 27.49 15.90 18.34
N LYS A 349 26.69 16.76 18.96
CA LYS A 349 26.88 17.15 20.35
C LYS A 349 26.79 15.93 21.25
N THR A 350 27.58 15.94 22.31
CA THR A 350 27.46 14.89 23.35
C THR A 350 26.50 15.39 24.43
N PHE A 351 25.44 14.63 24.70
CA PHE A 351 24.55 14.95 25.82
C PHE A 351 25.25 14.64 27.15
N ASN A 352 25.38 15.66 28.00
CA ASN A 352 26.00 15.55 29.33
C ASN A 352 25.01 15.89 30.47
N GLY A 353 23.71 16.02 30.15
CA GLY A 353 22.66 16.38 31.10
C GLY A 353 22.10 15.18 31.88
N THR A 354 21.01 15.43 32.61
CA THR A 354 20.25 14.38 33.31
C THR A 354 19.00 14.04 32.51
N ILE A 355 18.74 12.75 32.32
CA ILE A 355 17.51 12.25 31.68
C ILE A 355 16.44 12.04 32.75
N VAL A 356 15.25 12.57 32.50
CA VAL A 356 14.00 12.22 33.20
C VAL A 356 13.28 11.18 32.36
N SER A 357 12.83 10.08 32.97
CA SER A 357 12.11 9.05 32.23
C SER A 357 10.75 9.56 31.77
N ILE A 358 10.25 9.06 30.63
CA ILE A 358 8.89 9.40 30.16
C ILE A 358 7.86 8.99 31.22
N TYR A 359 8.06 7.86 31.88
CA TYR A 359 7.23 7.41 33.00
C TYR A 359 7.15 8.43 34.13
N ASP A 360 8.27 9.03 34.53
CA ASP A 360 8.26 10.08 35.56
C ASP A 360 7.63 11.38 35.04
N ILE A 361 7.88 11.74 33.78
CA ILE A 361 7.27 12.92 33.13
C ILE A 361 5.75 12.80 33.15
N GLN A 362 5.22 11.64 32.79
CA GLN A 362 3.80 11.34 32.81
C GLN A 362 3.23 11.35 34.24
N GLY A 363 3.92 10.73 35.20
CA GLY A 363 3.58 10.82 36.63
C GLY A 363 2.35 10.05 37.10
N GLN A 364 1.78 9.18 36.25
CA GLN A 364 0.68 8.26 36.56
C GLN A 364 -0.59 8.96 37.10
N GLN A 365 -0.90 10.11 36.52
CA GLN A 365 -2.05 10.95 36.84
C GLN A 365 -2.44 11.74 35.60
N ASN A 366 -3.57 12.44 35.62
CA ASN A 366 -4.07 13.17 34.45
C ASN A 366 -3.16 14.31 33.99
N ASP A 367 -2.52 15.03 34.92
CA ASP A 367 -1.66 16.16 34.57
C ASP A 367 -0.22 15.84 34.99
N SER A 368 0.74 16.06 34.09
CA SER A 368 2.14 15.82 34.36
C SER A 368 2.63 16.60 35.62
N PRO A 369 3.42 15.98 36.53
CA PRO A 369 4.09 16.70 37.60
C PRO A 369 5.22 17.62 37.11
N TYR A 370 5.54 17.58 35.81
CA TYR A 370 6.60 18.36 35.18
C TYR A 370 6.09 19.54 34.36
N VAL A 371 4.79 19.84 34.37
CA VAL A 371 4.22 21.00 33.66
C VAL A 371 4.98 22.30 33.96
N GLY A 372 5.35 23.02 32.89
CA GLY A 372 6.14 24.25 32.90
C GLY A 372 7.62 24.06 33.19
N GLN A 373 8.11 22.82 33.35
CA GLN A 373 9.53 22.52 33.55
C GLN A 373 10.18 22.14 32.22
N THR A 374 11.42 22.60 32.03
CA THR A 374 12.28 22.11 30.95
C THR A 374 13.01 20.85 31.40
N VAL A 375 12.79 19.74 30.70
CA VAL A 375 13.42 18.44 31.00
C VAL A 375 14.07 17.86 29.75
N SER A 376 15.10 17.04 29.95
CA SER A 376 15.64 16.18 28.91
C SER A 376 15.10 14.77 29.08
N THR A 377 14.58 14.17 28.01
CA THR A 377 14.10 12.78 28.00
C THR A 377 14.62 12.01 26.80
N THR A 378 14.41 10.70 26.77
CA THR A 378 14.82 9.84 25.65
C THR A 378 13.73 8.83 25.34
N GLY A 379 13.61 8.44 24.07
CA GLY A 379 12.68 7.42 23.60
C GLY A 379 12.95 7.03 22.15
N ILE A 380 12.22 6.02 21.69
CA ILE A 380 12.16 5.61 20.28
C ILE A 380 10.97 6.31 19.64
N VAL A 381 11.15 6.90 18.46
CA VAL A 381 10.06 7.53 17.70
C VAL A 381 9.09 6.45 17.22
N THR A 382 7.83 6.52 17.66
CA THR A 382 6.77 5.56 17.34
C THR A 382 5.81 6.05 16.27
N GLY A 383 5.77 7.35 15.98
CA GLY A 383 5.00 7.94 14.87
C GLY A 383 5.50 9.34 14.58
N ASN A 384 5.49 9.77 13.32
CA ASN A 384 5.89 11.13 12.90
C ASN A 384 4.92 11.65 11.84
N PHE A 385 4.37 12.85 12.10
CA PHE A 385 3.32 13.49 11.34
C PHE A 385 3.72 14.89 10.83
N GLY A 386 5.03 15.16 10.74
CA GLY A 386 5.60 16.36 10.11
C GLY A 386 5.68 17.59 11.02
N SER A 387 4.61 17.86 11.77
CA SER A 387 4.53 18.97 12.73
C SER A 387 4.58 18.51 14.19
N ASN A 388 4.56 17.20 14.39
CA ASN A 388 4.61 16.53 15.67
C ASN A 388 5.04 15.08 15.47
N TYR A 389 5.49 14.45 16.55
CA TYR A 389 5.84 13.04 16.57
C TYR A 389 5.69 12.47 17.98
N PHE A 390 5.63 11.15 18.09
CA PHE A 390 5.50 10.42 19.34
C PHE A 390 6.80 9.71 19.64
N ILE A 391 7.25 9.77 20.90
CA ILE A 391 8.35 8.95 21.39
C ILE A 391 7.89 8.03 22.51
N GLN A 392 8.49 6.86 22.63
CA GLN A 392 8.18 5.91 23.69
C GLN A 392 9.44 5.28 24.30
N ALA A 393 9.45 5.14 25.62
CA ALA A 393 10.57 4.63 26.40
C ALA A 393 10.15 3.49 27.33
N GLY A 394 9.61 2.41 26.76
CA GLY A 394 9.13 1.26 27.51
C GLY A 394 7.94 0.58 26.84
N TYR A 395 7.28 -0.33 27.56
CA TYR A 395 6.07 -1.02 27.12
C TYR A 395 4.88 -0.62 28.01
N GLY A 396 3.71 -0.43 27.40
CA GLY A 396 2.46 -0.18 28.11
C GLY A 396 2.34 1.22 28.69
N GLU A 397 1.39 1.39 29.60
CA GLU A 397 0.95 2.70 30.09
C GLU A 397 2.08 3.60 30.59
N TRP A 398 1.93 4.91 30.37
CA TRP A 398 2.79 6.00 30.85
C TRP A 398 4.19 6.04 30.24
N ASN A 399 4.43 5.30 29.15
CA ASN A 399 5.74 5.28 28.50
C ASN A 399 5.80 6.10 27.21
N GLY A 400 4.68 6.70 26.78
CA GLY A 400 4.57 7.54 25.60
C GLY A 400 4.67 9.04 25.91
N LEU A 401 5.18 9.83 24.98
CA LEU A 401 5.18 11.28 25.06
C LEU A 401 4.98 11.90 23.67
N PHE A 402 4.07 12.87 23.60
CA PHE A 402 3.82 13.67 22.40
C PHE A 402 4.85 14.80 22.31
N ILE A 403 5.47 14.97 21.15
CA ILE A 403 6.44 16.03 20.89
C ILE A 403 5.87 16.98 19.84
N TYR A 404 5.61 18.22 20.26
CA TYR A 404 5.16 19.29 19.39
C TYR A 404 6.36 20.07 18.85
N GLU A 405 6.73 19.79 17.60
CA GLU A 405 7.86 20.45 16.94
C GLU A 405 7.67 20.49 15.41
N SER A 406 7.62 21.71 14.87
CA SER A 406 7.62 21.94 13.42
C SER A 406 9.05 21.95 12.86
N GLY A 407 9.30 21.16 11.82
CA GLY A 407 10.52 21.28 10.99
C GLY A 407 11.63 20.27 11.28
N ARG A 408 11.50 19.43 12.32
CA ARG A 408 12.35 18.24 12.50
C ARG A 408 11.50 16.98 12.32
N ASN A 409 11.91 16.13 11.38
CA ASN A 409 11.17 14.93 10.99
C ASN A 409 11.99 13.65 11.26
N PRO A 410 12.14 13.22 12.52
CA PRO A 410 12.84 11.98 12.82
C PRO A 410 12.07 10.77 12.27
N SER A 411 12.78 9.73 11.88
CA SER A 411 12.17 8.54 11.30
C SER A 411 11.57 7.67 12.41
N VAL A 412 10.46 6.99 12.12
CA VAL A 412 9.95 5.94 13.02
C VAL A 412 11.04 4.89 13.25
N GLY A 413 11.33 4.58 14.51
CA GLY A 413 12.47 3.73 14.91
C GLY A 413 13.75 4.49 15.29
N ASP A 414 13.81 5.81 15.11
CA ASP A 414 14.94 6.61 15.60
C ASP A 414 14.92 6.69 17.13
N SER A 415 16.08 6.48 17.77
CA SER A 415 16.29 6.73 19.19
C SER A 415 16.90 8.11 19.38
N VAL A 416 16.28 8.90 20.25
CA VAL A 416 16.58 10.33 20.39
C VAL A 416 16.66 10.74 21.86
N ILE A 417 17.43 11.80 22.14
CA ILE A 417 17.34 12.58 23.38
C ILE A 417 16.83 13.97 23.00
N ILE A 418 15.80 14.43 23.69
CA ILE A 418 15.13 15.71 23.41
C ILE A 418 15.07 16.50 24.70
N THR A 419 15.34 17.81 24.61
CA THR A 419 15.15 18.75 25.73
C THR A 419 14.10 19.79 25.35
N GLY A 420 13.06 19.91 26.17
CA GLY A 420 11.94 20.81 25.94
C GLY A 420 11.13 21.06 27.20
N GLU A 421 10.17 21.97 27.09
CA GLU A 421 9.21 22.31 28.15
C GLU A 421 8.02 21.35 28.11
N ILE A 422 7.67 20.77 29.25
CA ILE A 422 6.45 19.96 29.39
C ILE A 422 5.24 20.86 29.57
N ASP A 423 4.15 20.59 28.87
CA ASP A 423 2.90 21.34 28.93
C ASP A 423 1.68 20.40 28.89
N GLU A 424 0.54 20.91 29.35
CA GLU A 424 -0.77 20.28 29.16
C GLU A 424 -1.55 21.06 28.09
N TYR A 425 -1.85 20.40 26.96
CA TYR A 425 -2.56 21.02 25.86
C TYR A 425 -3.78 20.18 25.46
N TYR A 426 -4.98 20.74 25.66
CA TYR A 426 -6.26 20.02 25.50
C TYR A 426 -6.36 18.72 26.31
N GLY A 427 -5.74 18.69 27.49
CA GLY A 427 -5.74 17.52 28.37
C GLY A 427 -4.76 16.42 27.94
N LYS A 428 -3.77 16.77 27.10
CA LYS A 428 -2.66 15.91 26.72
C LYS A 428 -1.33 16.45 27.24
N THR A 429 -0.51 15.57 27.80
CA THR A 429 0.88 15.84 28.15
C THR A 429 1.74 15.90 26.88
N GLU A 430 2.27 17.07 26.58
CA GLU A 430 3.18 17.28 25.45
C GLU A 430 4.51 17.92 25.86
N MET A 431 5.54 17.70 25.04
CA MET A 431 6.78 18.47 25.09
C MET A 431 6.82 19.45 23.92
N LYS A 432 7.06 20.74 24.21
CA LYS A 432 7.18 21.82 23.25
C LYS A 432 8.44 22.66 23.49
N ASN A 433 8.64 23.71 22.70
CA ASN A 433 9.77 24.64 22.83
C ASN A 433 11.13 23.92 22.88
N ILE A 434 11.36 22.98 21.95
CA ILE A 434 12.52 22.09 21.97
C ILE A 434 13.82 22.88 21.85
N SER A 435 14.62 22.89 22.93
CA SER A 435 15.90 23.62 22.98
C SER A 435 17.05 22.82 22.40
N ASP A 436 17.04 21.50 22.58
CA ASP A 436 18.12 20.61 22.16
C ASP A 436 17.58 19.26 21.67
N TYR A 437 18.26 18.69 20.67
CA TYR A 437 17.93 17.41 20.07
C TYR A 437 19.22 16.66 19.75
N TYR A 438 19.26 15.38 20.13
CA TYR A 438 20.38 14.49 19.91
C TYR A 438 19.87 13.19 19.30
N PHE A 439 20.33 12.88 18.09
CA PHE A 439 20.15 11.57 17.48
C PHE A 439 21.12 10.56 18.11
N ILE A 440 20.60 9.39 18.51
CA ILE A 440 21.39 8.35 19.17
C ILE A 440 21.63 7.16 18.24
N SER A 441 20.58 6.66 17.58
CA SER A 441 20.64 5.58 16.60
C SER A 441 19.35 5.54 15.75
N GLY A 442 19.41 4.94 14.56
CA GLY A 442 18.24 4.76 13.68
C GLY A 442 17.86 3.28 13.53
N ASN A 443 16.69 3.03 12.93
CA ASN A 443 16.18 1.68 12.62
C ASN A 443 16.11 0.73 13.85
N ASN A 444 15.82 1.27 15.03
CA ASN A 444 15.59 0.44 16.21
C ASN A 444 14.22 -0.26 16.07
N THR A 445 14.11 -1.46 16.64
CA THR A 445 12.82 -2.15 16.77
C THR A 445 11.86 -1.28 17.57
N LEU A 446 10.62 -1.13 17.08
CA LEU A 446 9.58 -0.42 17.83
C LEU A 446 9.22 -1.18 19.11
N PRO A 447 8.79 -0.49 20.18
CA PRO A 447 8.19 -1.14 21.33
C PRO A 447 7.00 -2.02 20.91
N ASP A 448 6.75 -3.12 21.62
CA ASP A 448 5.55 -3.91 21.38
C ASP A 448 4.30 -3.06 21.66
N PRO A 449 3.25 -3.11 20.80
CA PRO A 449 2.04 -2.36 21.03
C PRO A 449 1.28 -2.89 22.25
N ALA A 450 0.74 -1.98 23.07
CA ALA A 450 -0.15 -2.36 24.16
C ALA A 450 -1.52 -2.74 23.60
N VAL A 451 -2.02 -3.93 23.92
CA VAL A 451 -3.36 -4.35 23.50
C VAL A 451 -4.40 -3.66 24.38
N VAL A 452 -5.30 -2.91 23.75
CA VAL A 452 -6.36 -2.15 24.43
C VAL A 452 -7.74 -2.55 23.92
N GLN A 453 -8.75 -2.31 24.75
CA GLN A 453 -10.16 -2.47 24.36
C GLN A 453 -10.71 -1.11 23.93
N THR A 454 -11.51 -1.08 22.86
CA THR A 454 -12.01 0.17 22.25
C THR A 454 -12.73 1.10 23.23
N GLY A 455 -13.54 0.57 24.14
CA GLY A 455 -14.28 1.36 25.15
C GLY A 455 -13.56 1.58 26.48
N ASN A 456 -12.34 1.05 26.67
CA ASN A 456 -11.60 1.13 27.94
C ASN A 456 -10.20 1.76 27.76
N VAL A 457 -10.11 2.80 26.94
CA VAL A 457 -8.89 3.62 26.84
C VAL A 457 -8.82 4.58 28.03
N THR A 458 -7.64 4.71 28.61
CA THR A 458 -7.38 5.56 29.78
C THR A 458 -6.16 6.44 29.53
N GLU A 459 -6.01 7.47 30.36
CA GLU A 459 -4.87 8.39 30.39
C GLU A 459 -3.52 7.71 30.21
N GLY A 460 -3.31 6.56 30.86
CA GLY A 460 -2.03 5.86 30.80
C GLY A 460 -1.64 5.44 29.38
N TYR A 461 -2.59 5.29 28.46
CA TYR A 461 -2.28 4.96 27.08
C TYR A 461 -1.94 6.17 26.21
N GLU A 462 -2.04 7.39 26.73
CA GLU A 462 -1.68 8.59 25.98
C GLU A 462 -0.26 8.49 25.41
N SER A 463 -0.15 8.78 24.11
CA SER A 463 1.09 8.74 23.34
C SER A 463 1.77 7.37 23.26
N VAL A 464 1.14 6.32 23.80
CA VAL A 464 1.65 4.94 23.77
C VAL A 464 1.24 4.28 22.46
N LEU A 465 2.13 3.47 21.89
CA LEU A 465 1.81 2.59 20.77
C LEU A 465 0.82 1.52 21.24
N VAL A 466 -0.39 1.53 20.68
CA VAL A 466 -1.47 0.60 21.04
C VAL A 466 -1.89 -0.28 19.87
N LYS A 467 -2.62 -1.35 20.17
CA LYS A 467 -3.29 -2.21 19.21
C LYS A 467 -4.68 -2.59 19.71
N VAL A 468 -5.67 -2.44 18.84
CA VAL A 468 -7.01 -3.00 19.01
C VAL A 468 -7.12 -4.20 18.07
N ASN A 469 -7.59 -5.32 18.59
CA ASN A 469 -7.78 -6.53 17.78
C ASN A 469 -9.23 -6.66 17.38
N ASN A 470 -9.45 -6.89 16.09
CA ASN A 470 -10.71 -7.38 15.55
C ASN A 470 -11.95 -6.57 15.94
N ALA A 471 -11.86 -5.24 15.81
CA ALA A 471 -12.95 -4.33 16.10
C ALA A 471 -13.81 -4.08 14.84
N LEU A 472 -15.12 -4.08 15.03
CA LEU A 472 -16.11 -3.79 13.99
C LEU A 472 -16.06 -2.31 13.59
N CYS A 473 -15.96 -2.01 12.31
CA CYS A 473 -16.15 -0.65 11.80
C CYS A 473 -17.62 -0.25 11.91
N THR A 474 -17.92 0.68 12.82
CA THR A 474 -19.28 1.15 13.10
C THR A 474 -19.65 2.41 12.32
N ASP A 475 -18.66 3.19 11.86
CA ASP A 475 -18.83 4.35 11.00
C ASP A 475 -17.60 4.51 10.09
N ASP A 476 -17.81 4.40 8.77
CA ASP A 476 -16.78 4.53 7.74
C ASP A 476 -16.73 5.92 7.09
N ASN A 477 -17.61 6.85 7.46
CA ASN A 477 -17.73 8.16 6.83
C ASN A 477 -16.69 9.17 7.36
N TYR A 478 -15.43 8.80 7.25
CA TYR A 478 -14.32 9.56 7.81
C TYR A 478 -14.19 10.95 7.18
N GLN A 479 -14.54 11.14 5.90
CA GLN A 479 -14.44 12.44 5.23
C GLN A 479 -15.42 13.47 5.82
N ALA A 480 -16.55 13.01 6.37
CA ALA A 480 -17.50 13.89 7.08
C ALA A 480 -17.11 14.14 8.54
N ASN A 481 -16.21 13.32 9.09
CA ASN A 481 -15.85 13.31 10.50
C ASN A 481 -14.35 13.64 10.70
N PHE A 482 -13.88 14.71 10.06
CA PHE A 482 -12.50 15.20 10.19
C PHE A 482 -11.42 14.11 9.96
N PHE A 483 -11.66 13.25 8.97
CA PHE A 483 -10.81 12.12 8.63
C PHE A 483 -10.77 11.00 9.68
N MET A 484 -11.77 10.90 10.56
CA MET A 484 -11.86 9.85 11.57
C MET A 484 -13.00 8.86 11.28
N TRP A 485 -12.68 7.57 11.31
CA TRP A 485 -13.67 6.48 11.29
C TRP A 485 -13.74 5.80 12.67
N THR A 486 -14.78 5.03 12.91
CA THR A 486 -15.05 4.46 14.24
C THR A 486 -15.00 2.94 14.23
N VAL A 487 -14.34 2.37 15.24
CA VAL A 487 -14.33 0.93 15.49
C VAL A 487 -14.84 0.57 16.88
N ASN A 488 -15.39 -0.63 17.03
CA ASN A 488 -15.93 -1.14 18.29
C ASN A 488 -15.67 -2.64 18.42
N ASP A 489 -14.98 -3.05 19.49
CA ASP A 489 -14.69 -4.47 19.80
C ASP A 489 -15.73 -5.12 20.74
N GLY A 490 -16.87 -4.47 20.93
CA GLY A 490 -17.92 -4.82 21.88
C GLY A 490 -17.81 -4.11 23.23
N SER A 491 -16.69 -3.43 23.52
CA SER A 491 -16.53 -2.68 24.77
C SER A 491 -16.91 -1.19 24.69
N GLY A 492 -16.98 -0.59 23.50
CA GLY A 492 -17.31 0.82 23.27
C GLY A 492 -16.73 1.33 21.96
N ASP A 493 -16.94 2.60 21.63
CA ASP A 493 -16.42 3.17 20.38
C ASP A 493 -15.01 3.73 20.59
N LEU A 494 -14.13 3.53 19.60
CA LEU A 494 -12.82 4.18 19.50
C LEU A 494 -12.63 4.76 18.10
N MET A 495 -12.10 5.98 18.03
CA MET A 495 -11.82 6.65 16.76
C MET A 495 -10.48 6.17 16.18
N ILE A 496 -10.44 5.99 14.86
CA ILE A 496 -9.22 5.78 14.09
C ILE A 496 -9.06 6.98 13.16
N HIS A 497 -7.92 7.66 13.25
CA HIS A 497 -7.67 8.88 12.50
C HIS A 497 -6.84 8.57 11.26
N ASN A 498 -7.43 8.81 10.08
CA ASN A 498 -6.68 8.94 8.84
C ASN A 498 -5.86 10.22 8.92
N THR A 499 -4.56 10.06 9.01
CA THR A 499 -3.66 11.18 9.24
C THR A 499 -3.21 11.80 7.93
N ALA A 500 -2.47 12.90 8.03
CA ALA A 500 -1.88 13.50 6.84
C ALA A 500 -0.90 12.55 6.14
N VAL A 501 -0.22 11.64 6.87
CA VAL A 501 0.79 10.75 6.30
C VAL A 501 0.20 9.47 5.71
N PHE A 502 -0.91 8.97 6.25
CA PHE A 502 -1.55 7.73 5.78
C PHE A 502 -3.07 7.76 6.01
N GLU A 503 -3.81 7.34 4.98
CA GLU A 503 -5.27 7.29 4.92
C GLU A 503 -5.71 5.88 4.52
N TYR A 504 -6.70 5.33 5.22
CA TYR A 504 -7.31 4.04 4.93
C TYR A 504 -8.81 4.23 4.67
N GLU A 505 -9.35 3.56 3.66
CA GLU A 505 -10.79 3.54 3.36
C GLU A 505 -11.44 2.31 3.99
N PRO A 506 -12.03 2.40 5.21
CA PRO A 506 -12.73 1.28 5.82
C PRO A 506 -14.09 1.06 5.16
N SER A 507 -14.66 -0.12 5.40
CA SER A 507 -16.04 -0.43 5.05
C SER A 507 -16.84 -0.68 6.33
N GLN A 508 -17.96 0.02 6.49
CA GLN A 508 -18.85 -0.19 7.62
C GLN A 508 -19.34 -1.65 7.65
N GLY A 509 -19.30 -2.27 8.83
CA GLY A 509 -19.69 -3.67 9.02
C GLY A 509 -18.53 -4.67 8.92
N GLU A 510 -17.36 -4.25 8.44
CA GLU A 510 -16.16 -5.09 8.40
C GLU A 510 -15.38 -5.02 9.72
N TYR A 511 -14.62 -6.07 10.03
CA TYR A 511 -13.73 -6.10 11.20
C TYR A 511 -12.32 -5.68 10.83
N TYR A 512 -11.63 -5.03 11.75
CA TYR A 512 -10.25 -4.57 11.58
C TYR A 512 -9.42 -4.77 12.84
N THR A 513 -8.17 -5.14 12.66
CA THR A 513 -7.13 -4.99 13.67
C THR A 513 -6.36 -3.72 13.35
N VAL A 514 -6.30 -2.79 14.32
CA VAL A 514 -5.75 -1.45 14.12
C VAL A 514 -4.67 -1.15 15.15
N MET A 515 -3.56 -0.56 14.71
CA MET A 515 -2.40 -0.19 15.54
C MET A 515 -1.96 1.24 15.25
N GLY A 516 -1.39 1.91 16.25
CA GLY A 516 -0.80 3.23 16.09
C GLY A 516 -0.58 3.91 17.45
N PRO A 517 0.12 5.05 17.50
CA PRO A 517 0.19 5.87 18.72
C PRO A 517 -1.22 6.33 19.11
N MET A 518 -1.57 6.12 20.37
CA MET A 518 -2.82 6.65 20.93
C MET A 518 -2.67 8.15 21.17
N ASN A 519 -3.61 8.93 20.66
CA ASN A 519 -3.66 10.37 20.83
C ASN A 519 -4.95 10.76 21.57
N TYR A 520 -4.83 11.81 22.37
CA TYR A 520 -5.94 12.48 23.02
C TYR A 520 -5.90 13.98 22.68
N ASP A 521 -6.99 14.48 22.12
CA ASP A 521 -7.26 15.90 21.98
C ASP A 521 -8.74 16.12 21.66
N PHE A 522 -9.23 17.34 21.90
CA PHE A 522 -10.63 17.71 21.68
C PHE A 522 -11.64 16.79 22.42
N ASP A 523 -11.27 16.31 23.60
CA ASP A 523 -12.04 15.38 24.43
C ASP A 523 -12.26 13.98 23.80
N GLU A 524 -11.42 13.57 22.84
CA GLU A 524 -11.56 12.33 22.08
C GLU A 524 -10.27 11.49 22.03
N TRP A 525 -10.41 10.19 22.28
CA TRP A 525 -9.35 9.19 22.09
C TRP A 525 -9.32 8.70 20.65
N LYS A 526 -8.13 8.67 20.06
CA LYS A 526 -7.96 8.17 18.69
C LYS A 526 -6.63 7.47 18.46
N ILE A 527 -6.62 6.47 17.58
CA ILE A 527 -5.37 5.87 17.07
C ILE A 527 -4.94 6.64 15.82
N GLU A 528 -3.70 7.13 15.82
CA GLU A 528 -3.10 7.85 14.69
C GLU A 528 -2.45 6.86 13.70
N LEU A 529 -2.98 6.76 12.49
CA LEU A 529 -2.48 5.85 11.46
C LEU A 529 -1.18 6.37 10.82
N ARG A 530 -0.15 5.52 10.72
CA ARG A 530 1.20 5.89 10.23
C ARG A 530 1.51 5.33 8.84
N PHE A 531 1.09 4.11 8.56
CA PHE A 531 1.37 3.38 7.31
C PHE A 531 0.44 2.16 7.16
N GLU A 532 0.42 1.54 5.98
CA GLU A 532 -0.52 0.46 5.62
C GLU A 532 -0.62 -0.69 6.63
N SER A 533 0.51 -1.13 7.22
CA SER A 533 0.50 -2.24 8.19
C SER A 533 -0.12 -1.91 9.55
N ASP A 534 -0.55 -0.65 9.76
CA ASP A 534 -1.34 -0.27 10.93
C ASP A 534 -2.79 -0.76 10.85
N VAL A 535 -3.31 -1.09 9.67
CA VAL A 535 -4.67 -1.62 9.49
C VAL A 535 -4.60 -2.95 8.77
N THR A 536 -5.08 -4.00 9.42
CA THR A 536 -5.25 -5.31 8.79
C THR A 536 -6.71 -5.74 8.92
N SER A 537 -7.28 -6.32 7.86
CA SER A 537 -8.61 -6.93 7.93
C SER A 537 -8.68 -7.90 9.11
N GLY A 538 -9.73 -7.75 9.90
CA GLY A 538 -10.10 -8.65 10.97
C GLY A 538 -10.70 -9.95 10.43
N GLY A 539 -10.74 -10.97 11.29
CA GLY A 539 -11.49 -12.19 11.03
C GLY A 539 -12.95 -12.03 11.48
N ASP A 540 -13.85 -12.71 10.80
CA ASP A 540 -15.22 -12.91 11.27
C ASP A 540 -15.20 -13.42 12.73
N THR A 541 -16.20 -13.05 13.54
CA THR A 541 -16.40 -13.57 14.90
C THR A 541 -17.73 -14.26 15.10
N ASP A 542 -18.63 -14.14 14.13
CA ASP A 542 -19.94 -14.76 14.20
C ASP A 542 -19.87 -16.16 13.59
N GLY A 543 -20.60 -17.10 14.19
CA GLY A 543 -20.71 -18.45 13.64
C GLY A 543 -21.72 -18.48 12.47
N PRO A 544 -21.60 -19.47 11.56
CA PRO A 544 -22.42 -19.54 10.37
C PRO A 544 -23.90 -19.74 10.70
N VAL A 545 -24.78 -19.07 9.96
CA VAL A 545 -26.23 -19.14 10.08
C VAL A 545 -26.82 -19.97 8.93
N LEU A 546 -27.66 -20.94 9.27
CA LEU A 546 -28.41 -21.71 8.28
C LEU A 546 -29.50 -20.82 7.67
N VAL A 547 -29.48 -20.67 6.35
CA VAL A 547 -30.37 -19.79 5.58
C VAL A 547 -31.46 -20.59 4.88
N GLU A 548 -31.12 -21.74 4.30
CA GLU A 548 -32.04 -22.51 3.45
C GLU A 548 -31.92 -24.02 3.72
N VAL A 549 -33.06 -24.72 3.74
CA VAL A 549 -33.17 -26.19 3.76
C VAL A 549 -34.15 -26.63 2.68
N THR A 550 -33.64 -27.29 1.64
CA THR A 550 -34.42 -27.66 0.45
C THR A 550 -34.28 -29.16 0.14
N PRO A 551 -35.34 -29.96 0.32
CA PRO A 551 -35.37 -31.35 -0.11
C PRO A 551 -35.26 -31.45 -1.64
N VAL A 552 -34.22 -32.13 -2.14
CA VAL A 552 -33.97 -32.30 -3.58
C VAL A 552 -34.59 -33.61 -4.08
N SER A 553 -34.63 -34.63 -3.23
CA SER A 553 -35.32 -35.89 -3.47
C SER A 553 -35.68 -36.57 -2.15
N GLY A 554 -36.33 -37.74 -2.18
CA GLY A 554 -36.70 -38.47 -0.97
C GLY A 554 -35.52 -38.99 -0.15
N VAL A 555 -34.28 -38.81 -0.63
CA VAL A 555 -33.06 -39.21 0.07
C VAL A 555 -31.98 -38.12 0.05
N ASN A 556 -32.25 -36.93 -0.50
CA ASN A 556 -31.28 -35.84 -0.55
C ASN A 556 -31.89 -34.51 -0.09
N ILE A 557 -31.17 -33.79 0.76
CA ILE A 557 -31.49 -32.43 1.18
C ILE A 557 -30.30 -31.54 0.85
N ARG A 558 -30.56 -30.38 0.24
CA ARG A 558 -29.57 -29.31 0.10
C ARG A 558 -29.78 -28.30 1.21
N ILE A 559 -28.71 -27.91 1.89
CA ILE A 559 -28.72 -26.84 2.88
C ILE A 559 -27.70 -25.76 2.52
N VAL A 560 -27.99 -24.51 2.87
CA VAL A 560 -27.16 -23.33 2.53
C VAL A 560 -27.00 -22.43 3.76
N PHE A 561 -25.76 -22.06 4.07
CA PHE A 561 -25.40 -21.09 5.11
C PHE A 561 -25.23 -19.68 4.52
N ASN A 562 -25.25 -18.65 5.37
CA ASN A 562 -25.01 -17.25 4.99
C ASN A 562 -23.57 -17.00 4.50
N GLU A 563 -22.65 -17.91 4.80
CA GLU A 563 -21.21 -17.81 4.57
C GLU A 563 -20.57 -19.18 4.31
N ASP A 564 -19.29 -19.19 3.94
CA ASP A 564 -18.55 -20.42 3.70
C ASP A 564 -18.21 -21.15 5.01
N VAL A 565 -18.47 -22.46 5.05
CA VAL A 565 -18.25 -23.28 6.25
C VAL A 565 -17.00 -24.14 6.14
N GLU A 566 -16.40 -24.51 7.27
CA GLU A 566 -15.24 -25.38 7.32
C GLU A 566 -15.62 -26.82 6.99
N GLU A 567 -14.91 -27.42 6.01
CA GLU A 567 -15.25 -28.71 5.40
C GLU A 567 -15.33 -29.82 6.46
N SER A 568 -14.40 -29.84 7.42
CA SER A 568 -14.34 -30.87 8.45
C SER A 568 -15.53 -30.83 9.42
N SER A 569 -16.07 -29.65 9.73
CA SER A 569 -17.28 -29.49 10.54
C SER A 569 -18.56 -29.74 9.72
N ALA A 570 -18.56 -29.29 8.46
CA ALA A 570 -19.68 -29.40 7.53
C ALA A 570 -19.97 -30.83 7.07
N GLU A 571 -18.94 -31.67 6.91
CA GLU A 571 -19.09 -33.08 6.50
C GLU A 571 -19.25 -34.04 7.69
N ASN A 572 -19.23 -33.54 8.93
CA ASN A 572 -19.48 -34.36 10.11
C ASN A 572 -20.98 -34.63 10.28
N VAL A 573 -21.40 -35.86 9.97
CA VAL A 573 -22.79 -36.31 10.06
C VAL A 573 -23.42 -36.09 11.45
N LEU A 574 -22.64 -36.10 12.53
CA LEU A 574 -23.15 -35.91 13.90
C LEU A 574 -23.68 -34.49 14.16
N ASN A 575 -23.36 -33.53 13.28
CA ASN A 575 -23.82 -32.15 13.36
C ASN A 575 -25.25 -31.96 12.83
N TYR A 576 -25.84 -33.00 12.24
CA TYR A 576 -27.17 -32.96 11.64
C TYR A 576 -28.08 -34.02 12.26
N THR A 577 -29.25 -33.61 12.76
CA THR A 577 -30.28 -34.55 13.23
C THR A 577 -31.64 -34.20 12.64
N ILE A 578 -32.36 -35.22 12.19
CA ILE A 578 -33.71 -35.07 11.62
C ILE A 578 -34.67 -35.88 12.48
N ASN A 579 -35.82 -35.29 12.82
CA ASN A 579 -36.84 -35.95 13.61
C ASN A 579 -37.55 -37.10 12.85
N ASN A 580 -38.52 -37.74 13.50
CA ASN A 580 -39.34 -38.81 12.90
C ASN A 580 -38.56 -40.03 12.37
N GLY A 581 -37.38 -40.30 12.93
CA GLY A 581 -36.59 -41.51 12.65
C GLY A 581 -35.77 -41.46 11.37
N ILE A 582 -35.64 -40.29 10.74
CA ILE A 582 -34.76 -40.10 9.58
C ILE A 582 -33.30 -40.12 10.01
N THR A 583 -32.50 -40.96 9.35
CA THR A 583 -31.05 -41.06 9.58
C THR A 583 -30.32 -40.25 8.52
N VAL A 584 -29.37 -39.42 8.94
CA VAL A 584 -28.41 -38.77 8.04
C VAL A 584 -27.28 -39.76 7.76
N GLU A 585 -27.13 -40.17 6.52
CA GLU A 585 -26.18 -41.20 6.08
C GLU A 585 -24.84 -40.60 5.66
N SER A 586 -24.86 -39.40 5.05
CA SER A 586 -23.66 -38.64 4.70
C SER A 586 -23.97 -37.14 4.64
N ALA A 587 -22.96 -36.31 4.91
CA ALA A 587 -22.94 -34.89 4.58
C ALA A 587 -21.75 -34.63 3.65
N SER A 588 -21.95 -33.87 2.58
CA SER A 588 -20.87 -33.50 1.65
C SER A 588 -20.97 -32.04 1.25
N GLN A 589 -19.89 -31.30 1.44
CA GLN A 589 -19.81 -29.89 1.10
C GLN A 589 -19.67 -29.72 -0.42
N HIS A 590 -20.32 -28.71 -0.99
CA HIS A 590 -20.26 -28.46 -2.42
C HIS A 590 -18.86 -27.95 -2.83
N SER A 591 -18.28 -28.51 -3.90
CA SER A 591 -16.87 -28.26 -4.27
C SER A 591 -16.55 -26.84 -4.72
N PHE A 592 -17.56 -26.03 -5.07
CA PHE A 592 -17.40 -24.64 -5.52
C PHE A 592 -18.15 -23.60 -4.68
N PHE A 593 -19.12 -24.04 -3.88
CA PHE A 593 -19.96 -23.17 -3.06
C PHE A 593 -19.82 -23.67 -1.63
N LYS A 594 -18.80 -23.19 -0.93
CA LYS A 594 -18.39 -23.76 0.36
C LYS A 594 -19.43 -23.49 1.45
N SER A 595 -20.33 -22.54 1.25
CA SER A 595 -21.56 -22.33 2.04
C SER A 595 -22.67 -23.38 1.85
N GLN A 596 -22.54 -24.34 0.93
CA GLN A 596 -23.57 -25.34 0.64
C GLN A 596 -23.16 -26.75 1.06
N VAL A 597 -24.06 -27.46 1.74
CA VAL A 597 -23.89 -28.88 2.09
C VAL A 597 -25.06 -29.71 1.53
N ASN A 598 -24.75 -30.88 1.00
CA ASN A 598 -25.76 -31.86 0.58
C ASN A 598 -25.78 -33.01 1.58
N LEU A 599 -26.95 -33.27 2.18
CA LEU A 599 -27.18 -34.39 3.08
C LEU A 599 -27.83 -35.54 2.31
N THR A 600 -27.25 -36.74 2.43
CA THR A 600 -27.92 -37.99 2.05
C THR A 600 -28.60 -38.56 3.29
N VAL A 601 -29.87 -38.92 3.18
CA VAL A 601 -30.70 -39.36 4.30
C VAL A 601 -31.51 -40.60 3.96
N SER A 602 -31.95 -41.33 4.98
CA SER A 602 -32.93 -42.41 4.80
C SER A 602 -34.24 -41.86 4.21
N GLN A 603 -34.97 -42.71 3.47
CA GLN A 603 -36.21 -42.34 2.77
C GLN A 603 -37.14 -41.42 3.58
N MET A 604 -37.41 -40.24 3.03
CA MET A 604 -38.31 -39.22 3.55
C MET A 604 -39.69 -39.29 2.89
N MET A 605 -40.73 -39.03 3.68
CA MET A 605 -42.13 -38.92 3.29
C MET A 605 -42.91 -38.23 4.44
N GLY A 606 -43.22 -36.94 4.28
CA GLY A 606 -43.96 -36.13 5.25
C GLY A 606 -43.22 -34.87 5.71
N ASP A 607 -43.59 -34.39 6.90
CA ASP A 607 -43.05 -33.18 7.53
C ASP A 607 -41.94 -33.52 8.54
N TYR A 608 -40.88 -32.71 8.54
CA TYR A 608 -39.66 -32.93 9.29
C TYR A 608 -39.09 -31.64 9.88
N GLU A 609 -38.25 -31.79 10.89
CA GLU A 609 -37.40 -30.73 11.42
C GLU A 609 -35.94 -31.19 11.35
N LEU A 610 -35.09 -30.38 10.72
CA LEU A 610 -33.64 -30.53 10.71
C LEU A 610 -33.06 -29.65 11.81
N ASN A 611 -32.32 -30.24 12.74
CA ASN A 611 -31.49 -29.53 13.71
C ASN A 611 -30.02 -29.60 13.26
N VAL A 612 -29.37 -28.43 13.22
CA VAL A 612 -27.98 -28.25 12.81
C VAL A 612 -27.22 -27.55 13.94
N GLN A 613 -26.02 -28.05 14.26
CA GLN A 613 -25.19 -27.55 15.36
C GLN A 613 -23.70 -27.80 15.09
N ASN A 614 -22.82 -27.08 15.77
CA ASN A 614 -21.36 -27.27 15.71
C ASN A 614 -20.76 -27.19 14.29
N ILE A 615 -21.39 -26.43 13.39
CA ILE A 615 -20.80 -26.04 12.11
C ILE A 615 -19.90 -24.84 12.38
N GLU A 616 -18.67 -24.92 11.90
CA GLU A 616 -17.61 -23.92 12.03
C GLU A 616 -17.48 -23.18 10.70
N ASP A 617 -17.23 -21.88 10.71
CA ASP A 617 -16.82 -21.12 9.53
C ASP A 617 -15.33 -21.34 9.21
N THR A 618 -14.81 -20.63 8.21
CA THR A 618 -13.37 -20.69 7.86
C THR A 618 -12.44 -19.95 8.83
N PHE A 619 -12.98 -19.22 9.81
CA PHE A 619 -12.24 -18.44 10.81
C PHE A 619 -12.22 -19.08 12.21
N GLY A 620 -12.97 -20.16 12.40
CA GLY A 620 -13.03 -20.94 13.64
C GLY A 620 -14.24 -20.66 14.53
N ASN A 621 -15.20 -19.87 14.05
CA ASN A 621 -16.41 -19.52 14.79
C ASN A 621 -17.47 -20.59 14.61
N VAL A 622 -18.09 -20.99 15.72
CA VAL A 622 -19.06 -22.09 15.75
C VAL A 622 -20.48 -21.54 15.78
N MET A 623 -21.35 -22.07 14.92
CA MET A 623 -22.76 -21.67 14.88
C MET A 623 -23.51 -21.92 16.19
N GLU A 624 -24.47 -21.05 16.50
CA GLU A 624 -25.51 -21.36 17.46
C GLU A 624 -26.46 -22.44 16.90
N PRO A 625 -26.91 -23.43 17.69
CA PRO A 625 -27.79 -24.49 17.20
C PRO A 625 -29.10 -23.96 16.62
N GLN A 626 -29.44 -24.40 15.40
CA GLN A 626 -30.64 -23.96 14.69
C GLN A 626 -31.52 -25.13 14.29
N THR A 627 -32.83 -24.89 14.23
CA THR A 627 -33.83 -25.88 13.82
C THR A 627 -34.69 -25.31 12.70
N PHE A 628 -34.82 -26.06 11.60
CA PHE A 628 -35.58 -25.69 10.42
C PHE A 628 -36.61 -26.75 10.07
N SER A 629 -37.86 -26.33 9.85
CA SER A 629 -38.93 -27.21 9.40
C SER A 629 -38.95 -27.32 7.87
N PHE A 630 -39.14 -28.53 7.35
CA PHE A 630 -39.28 -28.79 5.91
C PHE A 630 -40.25 -29.94 5.65
N SER A 631 -40.75 -30.07 4.42
CA SER A 631 -41.68 -31.15 4.02
C SER A 631 -41.22 -31.80 2.73
N TYR A 632 -41.34 -33.11 2.61
CA TYR A 632 -41.12 -33.85 1.36
C TYR A 632 -42.29 -34.79 1.05
N VAL A 633 -42.98 -34.58 -0.07
CA VAL A 633 -44.16 -35.36 -0.49
C VAL A 633 -43.88 -36.03 -1.83
N GLY A 634 -43.75 -37.35 -1.89
CA GLY A 634 -43.56 -38.07 -3.16
C GLY A 634 -44.81 -38.03 -4.06
N ILE A 635 -44.63 -38.05 -5.40
CA ILE A 635 -45.73 -38.08 -6.37
C ILE A 635 -46.68 -39.29 -6.19
N GLU A 636 -46.22 -40.38 -5.57
CA GLU A 636 -47.05 -41.54 -5.23
C GLU A 636 -48.20 -41.19 -4.27
N GLU A 637 -48.05 -40.17 -3.42
CA GLU A 637 -49.13 -39.70 -2.55
C GLU A 637 -50.24 -38.96 -3.30
N LEU A 638 -49.96 -38.48 -4.52
CA LEU A 638 -50.98 -37.90 -5.39
C LEU A 638 -51.80 -38.98 -6.11
N LEU A 639 -51.47 -40.27 -5.92
CA LEU A 639 -52.08 -41.41 -6.60
C LEU A 639 -52.94 -42.25 -5.65
N LEU A 640 -54.16 -42.59 -6.05
CA LEU A 640 -55.04 -43.51 -5.34
C LEU A 640 -54.43 -44.92 -5.39
N ASN A 641 -54.04 -45.45 -4.22
CA ASN A 641 -53.27 -46.69 -4.03
C ASN A 641 -51.79 -46.62 -4.44
N GLY A 642 -51.23 -45.43 -4.69
CA GLY A 642 -49.79 -45.25 -4.92
C GLY A 642 -49.25 -45.90 -6.20
N GLN A 643 -50.10 -46.30 -7.15
CA GLN A 643 -49.67 -47.04 -8.34
C GLN A 643 -49.96 -46.28 -9.63
N MET A 644 -48.93 -46.09 -10.43
CA MET A 644 -49.02 -45.68 -11.83
C MET A 644 -48.49 -46.81 -12.73
N ARG A 645 -49.23 -47.12 -13.78
CA ARG A 645 -48.98 -48.26 -14.69
C ARG A 645 -48.59 -47.75 -16.07
N VAL A 646 -47.50 -48.29 -16.59
CA VAL A 646 -47.00 -47.98 -17.94
C VAL A 646 -47.04 -49.24 -18.79
N TYR A 647 -47.85 -49.24 -19.86
CA TYR A 647 -48.09 -50.44 -20.68
C TYR A 647 -48.51 -50.08 -22.12
N PRO A 648 -48.33 -50.98 -23.11
CA PRO A 648 -47.53 -52.18 -23.05
C PRO A 648 -46.04 -51.85 -22.94
N ASN A 649 -45.31 -52.64 -22.16
CA ASN A 649 -43.86 -52.59 -22.10
C ASN A 649 -43.33 -54.03 -22.17
N PRO A 650 -42.70 -54.46 -23.28
CA PRO A 650 -42.22 -53.64 -24.39
C PRO A 650 -43.32 -53.08 -25.31
N ALA A 651 -43.12 -51.85 -25.81
CA ALA A 651 -44.01 -51.11 -26.70
C ALA A 651 -43.66 -51.33 -28.18
N SER A 652 -44.66 -51.28 -29.06
CA SER A 652 -44.50 -51.42 -30.53
C SER A 652 -44.99 -50.21 -31.30
N ASP A 653 -46.05 -49.57 -30.81
CA ASP A 653 -46.81 -48.54 -31.48
C ASP A 653 -47.20 -47.43 -30.49
N HIS A 654 -47.78 -47.78 -29.34
CA HIS A 654 -48.17 -46.82 -28.30
C HIS A 654 -47.74 -47.26 -26.91
N VAL A 655 -47.56 -46.28 -26.03
CA VAL A 655 -47.45 -46.46 -24.57
C VAL A 655 -48.57 -45.70 -23.88
N TYR A 656 -49.18 -46.35 -22.89
CA TYR A 656 -50.20 -45.80 -22.02
C TYR A 656 -49.65 -45.62 -20.61
N ILE A 657 -49.95 -44.47 -20.01
CA ILE A 657 -49.65 -44.18 -18.60
C ILE A 657 -51.00 -44.03 -17.89
N SER A 658 -51.35 -44.99 -17.05
CA SER A 658 -52.63 -45.02 -16.35
C SER A 658 -52.43 -44.99 -14.84
N PHE A 659 -53.17 -44.10 -14.17
CA PHE A 659 -53.16 -43.93 -12.73
C PHE A 659 -54.47 -43.30 -12.27
N ASP A 660 -54.83 -43.53 -11.01
CA ASP A 660 -55.92 -42.83 -10.36
C ASP A 660 -55.31 -41.73 -9.47
N ALA A 661 -55.76 -40.48 -9.58
CA ALA A 661 -55.26 -39.36 -8.77
C ALA A 661 -56.20 -39.04 -7.61
N ILE A 662 -55.65 -38.59 -6.47
CA ILE A 662 -56.46 -38.14 -5.32
C ILE A 662 -56.70 -36.62 -5.28
N ASP A 663 -56.00 -35.85 -6.14
CA ASP A 663 -56.16 -34.40 -6.33
C ASP A 663 -55.79 -34.01 -7.77
N ASP A 664 -56.08 -32.76 -8.17
CA ASP A 664 -55.69 -32.18 -9.46
C ASP A 664 -54.25 -31.62 -9.39
N PHE A 665 -53.38 -31.99 -10.33
CA PHE A 665 -52.00 -31.48 -10.37
C PHE A 665 -51.40 -31.48 -11.78
N ASN A 666 -50.34 -30.70 -11.98
CA ASN A 666 -49.61 -30.69 -13.26
C ASN A 666 -48.54 -31.77 -13.28
N LEU A 667 -48.37 -32.35 -14.47
CA LEU A 667 -47.43 -33.42 -14.78
C LEU A 667 -46.56 -33.02 -15.96
N GLU A 668 -45.30 -33.39 -15.90
CA GLU A 668 -44.38 -33.33 -17.01
C GLU A 668 -43.90 -34.75 -17.34
N ILE A 669 -44.02 -35.13 -18.60
CA ILE A 669 -43.62 -36.41 -19.14
C ILE A 669 -42.38 -36.21 -19.99
N LEU A 670 -41.25 -36.77 -19.54
CA LEU A 670 -39.95 -36.64 -20.17
C LEU A 670 -39.40 -38.01 -20.55
N ILE A 671 -39.19 -38.25 -21.84
CA ILE A 671 -38.54 -39.47 -22.34
C ILE A 671 -37.12 -39.15 -22.78
N THR A 672 -36.16 -39.88 -22.24
CA THR A 672 -34.75 -39.81 -22.62
C THR A 672 -34.25 -41.15 -23.16
N ASP A 673 -33.22 -41.14 -24.00
CA ASP A 673 -32.46 -42.34 -24.29
C ASP A 673 -31.56 -42.76 -23.09
N ILE A 674 -30.86 -43.88 -23.21
CA ILE A 674 -29.97 -44.40 -22.15
C ILE A 674 -28.77 -43.48 -21.84
N THR A 675 -28.48 -42.49 -22.68
CA THR A 675 -27.41 -41.51 -22.46
C THR A 675 -27.93 -40.25 -21.76
N GLY A 676 -29.23 -40.18 -21.48
CA GLY A 676 -29.88 -39.01 -20.89
C GLY A 676 -30.30 -37.96 -21.91
N LYS A 677 -30.11 -38.20 -23.22
CA LYS A 677 -30.53 -37.25 -24.26
C LYS A 677 -32.06 -37.23 -24.32
N GLN A 678 -32.64 -36.04 -24.20
CA GLN A 678 -34.08 -35.82 -24.31
C GLN A 678 -34.58 -36.18 -25.72
N ILE A 679 -35.56 -37.07 -25.77
CA ILE A 679 -36.24 -37.50 -26.99
C ILE A 679 -37.63 -36.85 -27.09
N MET A 680 -38.34 -36.74 -25.96
CA MET A 680 -39.66 -36.12 -25.88
C MET A 680 -39.83 -35.43 -24.53
N ARG A 681 -40.53 -34.30 -24.53
CA ARG A 681 -41.01 -33.60 -23.34
C ARG A 681 -42.43 -33.13 -23.60
N ASP A 682 -43.34 -33.42 -22.68
CA ASP A 682 -44.75 -33.05 -22.76
C ASP A 682 -45.28 -32.66 -21.37
N THR A 683 -46.25 -31.75 -21.32
CA THR A 683 -46.85 -31.30 -20.06
C THR A 683 -48.34 -31.58 -20.08
N GLN A 684 -48.81 -32.30 -19.07
CA GLN A 684 -50.19 -32.74 -18.91
C GLN A 684 -50.75 -32.24 -17.58
N ARG A 685 -52.07 -32.27 -17.45
CA ARG A 685 -52.75 -32.03 -16.19
C ARG A 685 -53.49 -33.28 -15.77
N ALA A 686 -53.17 -33.79 -14.59
CA ALA A 686 -53.91 -34.86 -13.94
C ALA A 686 -55.16 -34.29 -13.28
N PHE A 687 -56.27 -35.01 -13.39
CA PHE A 687 -57.52 -34.71 -12.70
C PHE A 687 -57.82 -35.77 -11.65
N ILE A 688 -58.50 -35.40 -10.57
CA ILE A 688 -58.95 -36.35 -9.55
C ILE A 688 -59.72 -37.54 -10.17
N GLY A 689 -59.39 -38.75 -9.73
CA GLY A 689 -59.92 -40.00 -10.31
C GLY A 689 -59.05 -40.56 -11.44
N ALA A 690 -59.65 -41.32 -12.37
CA ALA A 690 -58.92 -42.10 -13.35
C ALA A 690 -58.32 -41.23 -14.48
N ASN A 691 -57.01 -41.34 -14.68
CA ASN A 691 -56.26 -40.73 -15.77
C ASN A 691 -55.64 -41.82 -16.66
N ASN A 692 -55.62 -41.56 -17.96
CA ASN A 692 -54.97 -42.43 -18.94
C ASN A 692 -54.39 -41.60 -20.08
N LEU A 693 -53.07 -41.45 -20.07
CA LEU A 693 -52.31 -40.72 -21.10
C LEU A 693 -51.84 -41.71 -22.17
N SER A 694 -51.77 -41.27 -23.43
CA SER A 694 -51.33 -42.10 -24.55
C SER A 694 -50.27 -41.35 -25.37
N TYR A 695 -49.18 -42.04 -25.66
CA TYR A 695 -48.05 -41.53 -26.42
C TYR A 695 -47.76 -42.44 -27.60
N ASP A 696 -47.57 -41.84 -28.78
CA ASP A 696 -47.19 -42.53 -30.01
C ASP A 696 -45.67 -42.77 -30.03
N PHE A 697 -45.30 -44.03 -30.27
CA PHE A 697 -43.93 -44.52 -30.33
C PHE A 697 -43.55 -45.07 -31.72
N ASN A 698 -44.38 -44.90 -32.75
CA ASN A 698 -44.13 -45.41 -34.10
C ASN A 698 -42.81 -44.87 -34.72
N ASP A 699 -42.43 -43.64 -34.37
CA ASP A 699 -41.22 -42.98 -34.88
C ASP A 699 -40.01 -43.15 -33.95
N PHE A 700 -40.16 -43.86 -32.82
CA PHE A 700 -39.05 -44.11 -31.91
C PHE A 700 -38.16 -45.24 -32.43
N ALA A 701 -36.84 -45.05 -32.36
CA ALA A 701 -35.91 -46.12 -32.69
C ALA A 701 -36.06 -47.29 -31.71
N LYS A 702 -35.89 -48.51 -32.21
CA LYS A 702 -35.90 -49.72 -31.37
C LYS A 702 -34.78 -49.64 -30.33
N GLY A 703 -35.11 -49.83 -29.07
CA GLY A 703 -34.15 -49.63 -27.99
C GLY A 703 -34.77 -49.47 -26.61
N MET A 704 -33.91 -49.10 -25.66
CA MET A 704 -34.30 -48.82 -24.28
C MET A 704 -34.35 -47.31 -24.06
N TYR A 705 -35.38 -46.86 -23.36
CA TYR A 705 -35.59 -45.47 -22.98
C TYR A 705 -35.92 -45.37 -21.50
N LEU A 706 -35.74 -44.18 -20.94
CA LEU A 706 -36.19 -43.83 -19.60
C LEU A 706 -37.34 -42.84 -19.71
N LEU A 707 -38.44 -43.14 -19.05
CA LEU A 707 -39.61 -42.28 -18.91
C LEU A 707 -39.61 -41.69 -17.51
N ASN A 708 -39.46 -40.38 -17.41
CA ASN A 708 -39.52 -39.61 -16.16
C ASN A 708 -40.83 -38.85 -16.14
N ILE A 709 -41.54 -38.95 -15.02
CA ILE A 709 -42.85 -38.33 -14.79
C ILE A 709 -42.68 -37.41 -13.61
N ILE A 710 -42.71 -36.10 -13.84
CA ILE A 710 -42.33 -35.08 -12.87
C ILE A 710 -43.57 -34.26 -12.51
N SER A 711 -43.72 -33.91 -11.25
CA SER A 711 -44.75 -33.01 -10.74
C SER A 711 -44.11 -31.98 -9.82
N GLU A 712 -44.90 -31.00 -9.38
CA GLU A 712 -44.49 -30.02 -8.37
C GLU A 712 -44.13 -30.66 -7.01
N LYS A 713 -44.54 -31.90 -6.75
CA LYS A 713 -44.27 -32.60 -5.48
C LYS A 713 -43.17 -33.66 -5.60
N GLY A 714 -42.95 -34.24 -6.79
CA GLY A 714 -41.87 -35.22 -6.99
C GLY A 714 -41.89 -35.88 -8.36
N SER A 715 -41.03 -36.88 -8.56
CA SER A 715 -40.87 -37.58 -9.84
C SER A 715 -40.86 -39.11 -9.74
N LEU A 716 -41.40 -39.79 -10.75
CA LEU A 716 -41.35 -41.25 -10.95
C LEU A 716 -40.64 -41.61 -12.25
N ASN A 717 -39.83 -42.68 -12.22
CA ASN A 717 -39.04 -43.11 -13.37
C ASN A 717 -39.40 -44.55 -13.78
N TYR A 718 -39.65 -44.76 -15.07
CA TYR A 718 -39.96 -46.05 -15.67
C TYR A 718 -38.99 -46.39 -16.78
N LYS A 719 -38.54 -47.64 -16.80
CA LYS A 719 -37.81 -48.19 -17.95
C LYS A 719 -38.79 -48.57 -19.05
N LEU A 720 -38.59 -48.06 -20.26
CA LEU A 720 -39.37 -48.40 -21.45
C LEU A 720 -38.52 -49.15 -22.47
N ILE A 721 -39.09 -50.17 -23.11
CA ILE A 721 -38.46 -50.93 -24.19
C ILE A 721 -39.32 -50.80 -25.45
N VAL A 722 -38.74 -50.31 -26.54
CA VAL A 722 -39.39 -50.19 -27.87
C VAL A 722 -38.87 -51.30 -28.78
N LYS A 723 -39.78 -52.09 -29.38
CA LYS A 723 -39.49 -53.34 -30.09
C LYS A 723 -39.23 -53.24 -31.58
#